data_AF-A0A8B7QHH2-F1
#
_entry.id   AF-A0A8B7QHH2-F1
#
_cell.length_a   1.000
_cell.length_b   1.000
_cell.length_c   1.000
_cell.angle_alpha   90.00
_cell.angle_beta   90.00
_cell.angle_gamma   90.00
#
_symmetry.space_group_name_H-M   'P 1'
#
loop_
_entity.id
_entity.type
_entity.pdbx_description
1 polymer ?
#
loop_
_entity_poly.entity_id
_entity_poly.type
_entity_poly.pdbx_seq_one_letter_code
_entity_poly.pdbx_strand_id
1 'polypeptide(L)'
;MDTAVTTADEPLLRGIKRQDLQEMLREVGLAVEYWVPKLQEHLGVTSAQALQHLEDKDLQQLKSQAQYPWEKRALEKLFKLSHPNSLSETQKSQVEMIKNKQKKAEQVLQELKDLLLEGRQQQEEAVRKKEAELRQVMEIPKEYWPSPENSLREVMENVQKQLNLTEGTLSHRQNLPDRDLVRWASGGLALQGIYKTRYRRDLIEKRQELLSVPKEFSLYGPEQGTRMETQEFTSSHAEAMFTQAMEKLGFSVTASAKGGGWGFSLETGTDHSKHSQSKETHHSHSEQSYFCSTKFSYVPLASFHFPIDQLQFSKATLQELKCIEDLLAQPAGLDKLPLLRHKTEAFFHRFGSHANQGPLHLGGIYWWKAISEGFQSEQLAEVKQQSAESLNSYIRGSYVGFGVKVAAGVDVSDSHSNASSQSTTCQNLQTKVQLSVAHTGGPPEANSFFQWKAGLVASNQTWCVIDRGLQLVPIWDIILSNHRSDFKDPLQEIDFLLNEMQTAQDKYQELKTICTYRAQAFLVLLSLTATVGVTALSPEDKTQRLALIRHHMGQSLTEEIVHVLSKLGAGHDWENLEKDLRLLIDGNFEATISSLQMDEVRKNLQSIFHEKDQPHEPHNNENSKLEVIEDGAFQELLQRLGLEHYYPKRMSRANFHLIYKASVYNSQPSSEQELPFYFLQKLLMLDYELRYLVFRDDGNTQNEVYPSALNQEKKAFDPYEGLFEDPDAPTNPSATNPRPHIHPMDIQMAILHCADDFARQYILAKLAICQFALPFLIPNPCSSEIEFSLWSLRQIRRSWQEARKSPKEDKNNYKNKQMCCVSTPVVSFIRVGNGFSASKSQIMNCLLSKRKHDIFFHRHCRGSSKDCLLMGGVVEVCWFCPGGEDEERFDTCLTFTNLHGDAKEHEKQLTFLQEVSSLIVVLMSTSDDNKENRKIVRDLSQSPRPLICLLDNKEKTMANNSNQKVIIGIRNRNEGELTEELITTIRRLLQLSDTVLSIEDCSHIARKHGFLIDEDKRECKEAKEKAEILMALLKETKISQVKENLLPLQGQLWHLWCKKDKELYHLREKGNRSIEQHKCEIETEKQRIRHEQLTRAFPLNDLIQSVLEILQTHSETHTTLYFFQWLGMFLNNLTAGHLEKLNEEKKSVWTLIQTEKRKGLNSNNLKGWQNQVEAISIEISDCTLGIEQLLREDSLYL
;
A
#
# COMPACT_ATOMS: atom_id res chain seq x y z
N MET A 1 4.71 -24.49 33.00
CA MET A 1 3.65 -25.14 32.21
C MET A 1 3.34 -24.23 31.06
N ASP A 2 3.48 -24.82 29.88
CA ASP A 2 2.80 -24.54 28.61
C ASP A 2 3.11 -23.24 27.84
N THR A 3 4.16 -23.42 27.03
CA THR A 3 4.38 -22.89 25.68
C THR A 3 3.20 -23.15 24.71
N ALA A 4 2.85 -22.15 23.91
CA ALA A 4 2.17 -22.29 22.61
C ALA A 4 2.98 -21.46 21.59
N VAL A 5 3.82 -22.06 20.73
CA VAL A 5 3.50 -22.70 19.44
C VAL A 5 3.02 -21.67 18.40
N THR A 6 3.95 -21.21 17.56
CA THR A 6 3.67 -20.67 16.23
C THR A 6 4.41 -21.52 15.20
N THR A 7 3.62 -22.31 14.48
CA THR A 7 3.96 -23.15 13.33
C THR A 7 4.18 -22.30 12.09
N ALA A 8 5.34 -22.44 11.44
CA ALA A 8 5.54 -22.05 10.05
C ALA A 8 5.90 -23.32 9.26
N ASP A 9 4.94 -23.78 8.45
CA ASP A 9 5.11 -24.86 7.48
C ASP A 9 5.79 -24.32 6.22
N GLU A 10 6.96 -24.86 5.89
CA GLU A 10 7.64 -24.70 4.61
C GLU A 10 7.87 -26.11 4.00
N PRO A 11 7.52 -26.39 2.73
CA PRO A 11 7.45 -27.76 2.24
C PRO A 11 8.81 -28.31 1.76
N LEU A 12 9.27 -29.35 2.47
CA LEU A 12 9.87 -30.61 1.97
C LEU A 12 10.98 -30.52 0.89
N LEU A 13 12.23 -30.39 1.36
CA LEU A 13 13.46 -30.82 0.68
C LEU A 13 13.60 -32.36 0.73
N ARG A 14 13.59 -33.03 -0.43
CA ARG A 14 14.11 -34.39 -0.58
C ARG A 14 15.28 -34.39 -1.56
N GLY A 15 16.45 -34.79 -1.07
CA GLY A 15 17.53 -35.30 -1.92
C GLY A 15 18.89 -34.63 -1.74
N ILE A 16 19.52 -34.87 -0.57
CA ILE A 16 20.95 -35.01 -0.25
C ILE A 16 21.12 -34.45 1.18
N LYS A 17 21.39 -35.35 2.14
CA LYS A 17 21.54 -35.00 3.55
C LYS A 17 22.69 -33.99 3.72
N ARG A 18 22.39 -32.75 4.13
CA ARG A 18 23.34 -31.96 4.93
C ARG A 18 23.48 -32.72 6.25
N GLN A 19 24.54 -33.50 6.43
CA GLN A 19 24.85 -34.04 7.75
C GLN A 19 25.28 -32.88 8.64
N ASP A 20 24.68 -32.79 9.83
CA ASP A 20 25.04 -31.77 10.82
C ASP A 20 26.39 -32.11 11.46
N LEU A 21 27.21 -31.11 11.81
CA LEU A 21 28.54 -31.31 12.40
C LEU A 21 28.43 -32.15 13.68
N GLN A 22 27.37 -31.89 14.45
CA GLN A 22 27.06 -32.60 15.68
C GLN A 22 26.69 -34.08 15.42
N GLU A 23 26.05 -34.37 14.29
CA GLU A 23 25.64 -35.72 13.90
C GLU A 23 26.85 -36.55 13.49
N MET A 24 27.78 -35.99 12.70
CA MET A 24 29.03 -36.67 12.34
C MET A 24 29.93 -36.96 13.55
N LEU A 25 29.99 -36.04 14.52
CA LEU A 25 30.72 -36.27 15.78
C LEU A 25 30.10 -37.41 16.59
N ARG A 26 28.77 -37.50 16.65
CA ARG A 26 28.06 -38.62 17.29
C ARG A 26 28.30 -39.95 16.56
N GLU A 27 28.35 -39.95 15.23
CA GLU A 27 28.62 -41.15 14.41
C GLU A 27 30.01 -41.76 14.66
N VAL A 28 31.02 -40.93 14.94
CA VAL A 28 32.36 -41.39 15.31
C VAL A 28 32.55 -41.61 16.81
N GLY A 29 31.53 -41.30 17.63
CA GLY A 29 31.52 -41.50 19.08
C GLY A 29 32.21 -40.39 19.88
N LEU A 30 32.46 -39.22 19.27
CA LEU A 30 33.06 -38.06 19.96
C LEU A 30 31.99 -37.24 20.69
N ALA A 31 32.28 -36.82 21.92
CA ALA A 31 31.38 -35.99 22.72
C ALA A 31 31.22 -34.58 22.11
N VAL A 32 30.00 -34.27 21.65
CA VAL A 32 29.68 -33.01 20.94
C VAL A 32 30.00 -31.78 21.79
N GLU A 33 29.65 -31.82 23.07
CA GLU A 33 29.85 -30.71 24.03
C GLU A 33 31.33 -30.36 24.25
N TYR A 34 32.24 -31.31 24.05
CA TYR A 34 33.67 -31.12 24.22
C TYR A 34 34.38 -30.79 22.89
N TRP A 35 34.02 -31.49 21.80
CA TRP A 35 34.75 -31.38 20.53
C TRP A 35 34.26 -30.24 19.63
N VAL A 36 33.00 -29.80 19.72
CA VAL A 36 32.51 -28.66 18.92
C VAL A 36 33.23 -27.36 19.28
N PRO A 37 33.36 -26.97 20.57
CA PRO A 37 34.11 -25.76 20.93
C PRO A 37 35.59 -25.85 20.52
N LYS A 38 36.20 -27.04 20.59
CA LYS A 38 37.62 -27.24 20.22
C LYS A 38 37.88 -27.18 18.72
N LEU A 39 36.94 -27.69 17.92
CA LEU A 39 36.96 -27.55 16.46
C LEU A 39 36.78 -26.09 16.04
N GLN A 40 35.96 -25.32 16.77
CA GLN A 40 35.73 -23.90 16.51
C GLN A 40 36.90 -23.01 16.99
N GLU A 41 37.42 -23.25 18.20
CA GLU A 41 38.47 -22.45 18.84
C GLU A 41 39.84 -22.65 18.16
N HIS A 42 40.19 -23.88 17.78
CA HIS A 42 41.51 -24.18 17.23
C HIS A 42 41.57 -24.22 15.71
N LEU A 43 40.44 -24.51 15.03
CA LEU A 43 40.41 -24.72 13.58
C LEU A 43 39.30 -23.93 12.86
N GLY A 44 38.52 -23.11 13.58
CA GLY A 44 37.46 -22.30 12.97
C GLY A 44 36.33 -23.10 12.33
N VAL A 45 36.22 -24.40 12.62
CA VAL A 45 35.25 -25.30 11.97
C VAL A 45 33.87 -25.07 12.59
N THR A 46 32.98 -24.44 11.82
CA THR A 46 31.60 -24.14 12.23
C THR A 46 30.54 -25.02 11.56
N SER A 47 30.94 -25.83 10.57
CA SER A 47 30.03 -26.70 9.81
C SER A 47 30.67 -28.05 9.46
N ALA A 48 29.83 -29.04 9.15
CA ALA A 48 30.26 -30.37 8.70
C ALA A 48 31.10 -30.33 7.42
N GLN A 49 30.91 -29.30 6.59
CA GLN A 49 31.59 -29.14 5.30
C GLN A 49 33.01 -28.59 5.49
N ALA A 50 33.25 -27.77 6.51
CA ALA A 50 34.59 -27.29 6.86
C ALA A 50 35.56 -28.43 7.26
N LEU A 51 35.04 -29.59 7.70
CA LEU A 51 35.85 -30.77 8.00
C LEU A 51 36.50 -31.42 6.76
N GLN A 52 36.04 -31.08 5.55
CA GLN A 52 36.61 -31.58 4.28
C GLN A 52 37.85 -30.81 3.83
N HIS A 53 38.15 -29.68 4.49
CA HIS A 53 39.29 -28.81 4.18
C HIS A 53 40.38 -28.86 5.24
N LEU A 54 40.24 -29.72 6.26
CA LEU A 54 41.26 -29.92 7.27
C LEU A 54 42.42 -30.73 6.70
N GLU A 55 43.65 -30.34 7.00
CA GLU A 55 44.86 -31.04 6.58
C GLU A 55 45.35 -32.03 7.65
N ASP A 56 46.30 -32.91 7.28
CA ASP A 56 46.90 -33.86 8.22
C ASP A 56 47.54 -33.16 9.43
N LYS A 57 48.00 -31.90 9.28
CA LYS A 57 48.52 -31.08 10.37
C LYS A 57 47.43 -30.71 11.38
N ASP A 58 46.23 -30.38 10.90
CA ASP A 58 45.07 -30.05 11.73
C ASP A 58 44.58 -31.29 12.50
N LEU A 59 44.64 -32.46 11.85
CA LEU A 59 44.37 -33.73 12.51
C LEU A 59 45.39 -34.02 13.63
N GLN A 60 46.67 -33.71 13.44
CA GLN A 60 47.68 -33.83 14.51
C GLN A 60 47.44 -32.84 15.65
N GLN A 61 47.02 -31.61 15.34
CA GLN A 61 46.63 -30.61 16.33
C GLN A 61 45.42 -31.08 17.15
N LEU A 62 44.39 -31.64 16.52
CA LEU A 62 43.24 -32.22 17.23
C LEU A 62 43.61 -33.45 18.06
N LYS A 63 44.49 -34.31 17.55
CA LYS A 63 45.02 -35.45 18.30
C LYS A 63 45.77 -35.04 19.56
N SER A 64 46.37 -33.84 19.60
CA SER A 64 47.03 -33.31 20.79
C SER A 64 46.04 -32.93 21.90
N GLN A 65 44.77 -32.67 21.56
CA GLN A 65 43.69 -32.28 22.48
C GLN A 65 42.83 -33.47 22.97
N ALA A 66 43.12 -34.68 22.47
CA ALA A 66 42.39 -35.89 22.83
C ALA A 66 42.73 -36.34 24.26
N GLN A 67 41.71 -36.48 25.10
CA GLN A 67 41.83 -36.94 26.49
C GLN A 67 42.05 -38.44 26.57
N TYR A 68 41.51 -39.19 25.59
CA TYR A 68 41.60 -40.64 25.56
C TYR A 68 42.20 -41.18 24.25
N PRO A 69 42.96 -42.30 24.28
CA PRO A 69 43.56 -42.89 23.09
C PRO A 69 42.55 -43.28 21.99
N TRP A 70 41.30 -43.57 22.36
CA TRP A 70 40.25 -43.93 21.40
C TRP A 70 39.72 -42.70 20.65
N GLU A 71 39.77 -41.50 21.24
CA GLU A 71 39.34 -40.26 20.57
C GLU A 71 40.28 -39.91 19.42
N LYS A 72 41.58 -40.21 19.53
CA LYS A 72 42.54 -40.08 18.43
C LYS A 72 42.14 -40.92 17.22
N ARG A 73 41.62 -42.13 17.46
CA ARG A 73 41.12 -43.04 16.41
C ARG A 73 39.76 -42.59 15.86
N ALA A 74 38.91 -42.02 16.70
CA ALA A 74 37.61 -41.46 16.29
C ALA A 74 37.80 -40.21 15.43
N LEU A 75 38.77 -39.34 15.75
CA LEU A 75 39.18 -38.21 14.92
C LEU A 75 39.74 -38.67 13.57
N GLU A 76 40.58 -39.72 13.53
CA GLU A 76 41.04 -40.32 12.26
C GLU A 76 39.89 -40.87 11.42
N LYS A 77 38.86 -41.43 12.07
CA LYS A 77 37.67 -41.95 11.41
C LYS A 77 36.80 -40.82 10.87
N LEU A 78 36.66 -39.72 11.62
CA LEU A 78 35.97 -38.49 11.19
C LEU A 78 36.66 -37.89 9.96
N PHE A 79 37.99 -37.80 10.00
CA PHE A 79 38.81 -37.27 8.93
C PHE A 79 38.73 -38.09 7.63
N LYS A 80 38.61 -39.42 7.76
CA LYS A 80 38.37 -40.31 6.61
C LYS A 80 36.95 -40.20 6.04
N LEU A 81 35.95 -39.89 6.87
CA LEU A 81 34.57 -39.69 6.42
C LEU A 81 34.39 -38.35 5.70
N SER A 82 35.18 -37.34 6.03
CA SER A 82 35.13 -36.01 5.40
C SER A 82 35.89 -35.88 4.07
N HIS A 83 36.68 -36.88 3.67
CA HIS A 83 37.43 -36.87 2.39
C HIS A 83 36.99 -38.00 1.42
N PRO A 84 35.75 -38.02 0.90
CA PRO A 84 35.35 -39.00 -0.11
C PRO A 84 35.92 -38.61 -1.50
N ASN A 85 37.08 -39.19 -1.82
CA ASN A 85 37.71 -39.35 -3.14
C ASN A 85 38.01 -38.08 -3.99
N SER A 86 39.23 -38.03 -4.53
CA SER A 86 39.73 -36.98 -5.42
C SER A 86 38.92 -36.89 -6.74
N LEU A 87 38.89 -35.68 -7.34
CA LEU A 87 38.22 -35.32 -8.62
C LEU A 87 38.17 -36.38 -9.72
N SER A 88 39.21 -37.21 -9.79
CA SER A 88 39.38 -38.21 -10.85
C SER A 88 38.24 -39.23 -10.90
N GLU A 89 37.55 -39.50 -9.80
CA GLU A 89 36.36 -40.37 -9.77
C GLU A 89 35.05 -39.58 -9.93
N THR A 90 34.95 -38.36 -9.38
CA THR A 90 33.73 -37.54 -9.37
C THR A 90 33.41 -36.92 -10.73
N GLN A 91 34.40 -36.47 -11.50
CA GLN A 91 34.19 -36.01 -12.88
C GLN A 91 33.82 -37.17 -13.81
N LYS A 92 34.48 -38.33 -13.66
CA LYS A 92 34.11 -39.55 -14.40
C LYS A 92 32.69 -39.98 -14.07
N SER A 93 32.33 -39.97 -12.78
CA SER A 93 30.98 -40.23 -12.26
C SER A 93 29.92 -39.25 -12.78
N GLN A 94 30.19 -37.94 -12.82
CA GLN A 94 29.22 -36.95 -13.32
C GLN A 94 29.03 -37.03 -14.85
N VAL A 95 30.11 -37.20 -15.61
CA VAL A 95 30.05 -37.41 -17.06
C VAL A 95 29.32 -38.72 -17.39
N GLU A 96 29.57 -39.78 -16.63
CA GLU A 96 28.89 -41.08 -16.77
C GLU A 96 27.42 -41.01 -16.32
N MET A 97 27.09 -40.28 -15.26
CA MET A 97 25.71 -39.98 -14.87
C MET A 97 24.97 -39.20 -15.95
N ILE A 98 25.59 -38.21 -16.59
CA ILE A 98 24.95 -37.43 -17.67
C ILE A 98 24.77 -38.28 -18.92
N LYS A 99 25.75 -39.11 -19.30
CA LYS A 99 25.59 -40.08 -20.39
C LYS A 99 24.48 -41.09 -20.08
N ASN A 100 24.39 -41.56 -18.83
CA ASN A 100 23.32 -42.46 -18.39
C ASN A 100 21.95 -41.75 -18.37
N LYS A 101 21.89 -40.48 -17.95
CA LYS A 101 20.66 -39.65 -18.01
C LYS A 101 20.23 -39.39 -19.46
N GLN A 102 21.15 -39.13 -20.37
CA GLN A 102 20.89 -38.96 -21.80
C GLN A 102 20.33 -40.25 -22.41
N LYS A 103 20.98 -41.40 -22.18
CA LYS A 103 20.46 -42.71 -22.60
C LYS A 103 19.09 -43.01 -22.03
N LYS A 104 18.86 -42.66 -20.75
CA LYS A 104 17.55 -42.79 -20.10
C LYS A 104 16.51 -41.87 -20.75
N ALA A 105 16.88 -40.64 -21.11
CA ALA A 105 16.00 -39.71 -21.82
C ALA A 105 15.61 -40.25 -23.20
N GLU A 106 16.55 -40.81 -23.95
CA GLU A 106 16.31 -41.46 -25.24
C GLU A 106 15.39 -42.68 -25.10
N GLN A 107 15.62 -43.52 -24.09
CA GLN A 107 14.76 -44.67 -23.81
C GLN A 107 13.33 -44.24 -23.48
N VAL A 108 13.16 -43.28 -22.56
CA VAL A 108 11.83 -42.75 -22.17
C VAL A 108 11.15 -42.09 -23.36
N LEU A 109 11.90 -41.37 -24.21
CA LEU A 109 11.38 -40.74 -25.42
C LEU A 109 10.91 -41.78 -26.45
N GLN A 110 11.64 -42.89 -26.60
CA GLN A 110 11.25 -43.98 -27.49
C GLN A 110 9.99 -44.71 -26.98
N GLU A 111 9.92 -45.02 -25.68
CA GLU A 111 8.73 -45.58 -25.05
C GLU A 111 7.50 -44.67 -25.22
N LEU A 112 7.71 -43.35 -25.12
CA LEU A 112 6.65 -42.36 -25.33
C LEU A 112 6.20 -42.29 -26.80
N LYS A 113 7.08 -42.53 -27.78
CA LYS A 113 6.71 -42.68 -29.21
C LYS A 113 5.85 -43.92 -29.44
N ASP A 114 6.22 -45.03 -28.82
CA ASP A 114 5.53 -46.30 -28.98
C ASP A 114 4.11 -46.25 -28.39
N LEU A 115 3.94 -45.65 -27.20
CA LEU A 115 2.62 -45.43 -26.58
C LEU A 115 1.69 -44.54 -27.42
N LEU A 116 2.23 -43.57 -28.17
CA LEU A 116 1.45 -42.70 -29.05
C LEU A 116 1.06 -43.37 -30.37
N LEU A 117 1.82 -44.38 -30.82
CA LEU A 117 1.52 -45.17 -32.03
C LEU A 117 0.41 -46.20 -31.77
N GLU A 118 0.24 -46.67 -30.53
CA GLU A 118 -0.76 -47.69 -30.15
C GLU A 118 -2.20 -47.15 -30.02
N GLY A 119 -2.40 -45.83 -29.97
CA GLY A 119 -3.67 -45.16 -30.32
C GLY A 119 -4.94 -45.60 -29.56
N ARG A 120 -4.91 -45.79 -28.23
CA ARG A 120 -6.12 -46.01 -27.42
C ARG A 120 -6.31 -44.97 -26.30
N GLN A 121 -7.53 -44.46 -26.15
CA GLN A 121 -7.96 -43.49 -25.11
C GLN A 121 -7.64 -43.92 -23.65
N GLN A 122 -7.39 -45.21 -23.39
CA GLN A 122 -7.04 -45.71 -22.04
C GLN A 122 -5.58 -45.48 -21.63
N GLN A 123 -4.71 -44.95 -22.50
CA GLN A 123 -3.28 -44.73 -22.20
C GLN A 123 -2.89 -43.27 -21.87
N GLU A 124 -3.83 -42.31 -21.83
CA GLU A 124 -3.51 -40.90 -21.52
C GLU A 124 -2.78 -40.71 -20.17
N GLU A 125 -3.10 -41.54 -19.18
CA GLU A 125 -2.42 -41.51 -17.87
C GLU A 125 -0.99 -42.07 -17.94
N ALA A 126 -0.76 -43.10 -18.78
CA ALA A 126 0.57 -43.63 -19.05
C ALA A 126 1.45 -42.62 -19.82
N VAL A 127 0.86 -41.93 -20.81
CA VAL A 127 1.53 -40.86 -21.56
C VAL A 127 1.90 -39.71 -20.63
N ARG A 128 0.98 -39.22 -19.80
CA ARG A 128 1.28 -38.15 -18.81
C ARG A 128 2.34 -38.56 -17.80
N LYS A 129 2.33 -39.82 -17.34
CA LYS A 129 3.36 -40.34 -16.42
C LYS A 129 4.74 -40.38 -17.08
N LYS A 130 4.81 -40.82 -18.34
CA LYS A 130 6.06 -40.89 -19.10
C LYS A 130 6.56 -39.51 -19.55
N GLU A 131 5.66 -38.58 -19.84
CA GLU A 131 5.96 -37.17 -20.09
C GLU A 131 6.56 -36.50 -18.84
N ALA A 132 5.99 -36.76 -17.67
CA ALA A 132 6.53 -36.30 -16.39
C ALA A 132 7.90 -36.93 -16.08
N GLU A 133 8.10 -38.22 -16.42
CA GLU A 133 9.39 -38.90 -16.32
C GLU A 133 10.44 -38.25 -17.23
N LEU A 134 10.09 -37.96 -18.49
CA LEU A 134 10.97 -37.27 -19.44
C LEU A 134 11.34 -35.87 -18.94
N ARG A 135 10.36 -35.09 -18.48
CA ARG A 135 10.59 -33.77 -17.87
C ARG A 135 11.56 -33.85 -16.69
N GLN A 136 11.40 -34.85 -15.83
CA GLN A 136 12.24 -35.05 -14.65
C GLN A 136 13.67 -35.44 -15.03
N VAL A 137 13.85 -36.31 -16.03
CA VAL A 137 15.18 -36.70 -16.54
C VAL A 137 15.91 -35.52 -17.17
N MET A 138 15.17 -34.65 -17.87
CA MET A 138 15.71 -33.46 -18.54
C MET A 138 15.88 -32.25 -17.61
N GLU A 139 15.49 -32.36 -16.33
CA GLU A 139 15.58 -31.29 -15.31
C GLU A 139 14.86 -29.99 -15.72
N ILE A 140 13.74 -30.09 -16.44
CA ILE A 140 12.96 -28.93 -16.90
C ILE A 140 11.92 -28.54 -15.82
N PRO A 141 11.92 -27.30 -15.30
CA PRO A 141 10.90 -26.86 -14.35
C PRO A 141 9.48 -26.94 -14.94
N LYS A 142 8.49 -27.28 -14.10
CA LYS A 142 7.08 -27.47 -14.53
C LYS A 142 6.50 -26.24 -15.23
N GLU A 143 6.89 -25.04 -14.81
CA GLU A 143 6.44 -23.74 -15.36
C GLU A 143 6.83 -23.52 -16.83
N TYR A 144 7.93 -24.16 -17.26
CA TYR A 144 8.50 -24.03 -18.61
C TYR A 144 8.21 -25.22 -19.51
N TRP A 145 7.39 -26.16 -19.05
CA TRP A 145 6.89 -27.24 -19.89
C TRP A 145 5.81 -26.71 -20.86
N PRO A 146 5.75 -27.19 -22.11
CA PRO A 146 4.71 -26.79 -23.07
C PRO A 146 3.29 -26.97 -22.52
N SER A 147 2.36 -26.09 -22.92
CA SER A 147 0.93 -26.28 -22.69
C SER A 147 0.40 -27.43 -23.55
N PRO A 148 -0.74 -28.07 -23.18
CA PRO A 148 -1.36 -29.15 -23.96
C PRO A 148 -1.77 -28.75 -25.39
N GLU A 149 -1.72 -27.47 -25.72
CA GLU A 149 -2.06 -26.90 -27.03
C GLU A 149 -0.99 -27.16 -28.10
N ASN A 150 0.28 -27.36 -27.71
CA ASN A 150 1.35 -27.73 -28.63
C ASN A 150 1.30 -29.23 -28.92
N SER A 151 1.52 -29.65 -30.18
CA SER A 151 1.49 -31.08 -30.49
C SER A 151 2.64 -31.79 -29.77
N LEU A 152 2.29 -32.78 -28.94
CA LEU A 152 3.27 -33.56 -28.17
C LEU A 152 4.30 -34.24 -29.12
N ARG A 153 3.90 -34.52 -30.36
CA ARG A 153 4.78 -35.03 -31.42
C ARG A 153 5.89 -34.04 -31.81
N GLU A 154 5.58 -32.76 -31.98
CA GLU A 154 6.60 -31.73 -32.30
C GLU A 154 7.59 -31.53 -31.13
N VAL A 155 7.09 -31.57 -29.89
CA VAL A 155 7.94 -31.50 -28.69
C VAL A 155 8.94 -32.66 -28.69
N MET A 156 8.50 -33.87 -29.02
CA MET A 156 9.37 -35.05 -29.07
C MET A 156 10.38 -35.03 -30.20
N GLU A 157 10.00 -34.54 -31.38
CA GLU A 157 10.93 -34.37 -32.51
C GLU A 157 12.01 -33.35 -32.18
N ASN A 158 11.66 -32.25 -31.51
CA ASN A 158 12.63 -31.24 -31.07
C ASN A 158 13.55 -31.76 -29.97
N VAL A 159 13.02 -32.49 -28.97
CA VAL A 159 13.82 -33.12 -27.91
C VAL A 159 14.78 -34.16 -28.52
N GLN A 160 14.32 -34.98 -29.46
CA GLN A 160 15.18 -35.94 -30.18
C GLN A 160 16.30 -35.23 -30.94
N LYS A 161 15.98 -34.14 -31.64
CA LYS A 161 16.95 -33.34 -32.39
C LYS A 161 18.03 -32.76 -31.46
N GLN A 162 17.65 -32.26 -30.28
CA GLN A 162 18.58 -31.75 -29.26
C GLN A 162 19.49 -32.86 -28.71
N LEU A 163 18.96 -34.05 -28.42
CA LEU A 163 19.74 -35.20 -27.95
C LEU A 163 20.78 -35.62 -29.01
N ASN A 164 20.36 -35.77 -30.28
CA ASN A 164 21.25 -36.16 -31.38
C ASN A 164 22.37 -35.13 -31.68
N LEU A 165 22.09 -33.83 -31.56
CA LEU A 165 23.09 -32.75 -31.74
C LEU A 165 24.15 -32.71 -30.63
N THR A 166 23.78 -33.17 -29.43
CA THR A 166 24.64 -33.15 -28.25
C THR A 166 25.76 -34.21 -28.33
N GLU A 167 25.51 -35.37 -28.95
CA GLU A 167 26.54 -36.40 -29.20
C GLU A 167 27.61 -35.95 -30.22
N GLY A 168 27.21 -35.17 -31.25
CA GLY A 168 28.10 -34.77 -32.34
C GLY A 168 29.09 -33.65 -31.99
N THR A 169 28.74 -32.76 -31.05
CA THR A 169 29.53 -31.53 -30.78
C THR A 169 30.53 -31.70 -29.62
N LEU A 170 30.29 -32.65 -28.70
CA LEU A 170 31.00 -32.75 -27.43
C LEU A 170 32.11 -33.82 -27.38
N SER A 171 32.33 -34.55 -28.48
CA SER A 171 33.16 -35.76 -28.51
C SER A 171 34.68 -35.52 -28.68
N HIS A 172 35.15 -34.27 -28.80
CA HIS A 172 36.54 -33.97 -29.19
C HIS A 172 37.35 -33.05 -28.25
N ARG A 173 36.82 -32.61 -27.10
CA ARG A 173 37.56 -31.70 -26.18
C ARG A 173 38.27 -32.47 -25.06
N GLN A 174 39.58 -32.24 -24.90
CA GLN A 174 40.38 -32.81 -23.80
C GLN A 174 40.29 -31.92 -22.55
N ASN A 175 40.36 -32.50 -21.35
CA ASN A 175 40.36 -31.71 -20.12
C ASN A 175 41.76 -31.12 -19.82
N LEU A 176 41.78 -29.90 -19.28
CA LEU A 176 43.00 -29.27 -18.77
C LEU A 176 43.36 -29.82 -17.39
N PRO A 177 44.66 -29.90 -17.04
CA PRO A 177 45.08 -30.16 -15.67
C PRO A 177 44.74 -28.98 -14.75
N ASP A 178 44.48 -29.26 -13.48
CA ASP A 178 43.93 -28.31 -12.50
C ASP A 178 44.71 -26.98 -12.40
N ARG A 179 46.05 -27.04 -12.49
CA ARG A 179 46.91 -25.85 -12.44
C ARG A 179 46.74 -24.92 -13.65
N ASP A 180 46.55 -25.50 -14.83
CA ASP A 180 46.31 -24.74 -16.05
C ASP A 180 44.88 -24.21 -16.07
N LEU A 181 43.93 -24.96 -15.49
CA LEU A 181 42.54 -24.55 -15.35
C LEU A 181 42.39 -23.24 -14.56
N VAL A 182 43.12 -23.05 -13.46
CA VAL A 182 43.04 -21.81 -12.65
C VAL A 182 43.56 -20.58 -13.39
N ARG A 183 44.58 -20.74 -14.24
CA ARG A 183 45.08 -19.66 -15.12
C ARG A 183 44.16 -19.41 -16.31
N TRP A 184 43.53 -20.46 -16.81
CA TRP A 184 42.72 -20.42 -18.03
C TRP A 184 41.29 -19.90 -17.75
N ALA A 185 40.65 -20.37 -16.67
CA ALA A 185 39.31 -19.97 -16.29
C ALA A 185 39.22 -18.46 -16.02
N SER A 186 38.31 -17.78 -16.73
CA SER A 186 38.09 -16.33 -16.66
C SER A 186 39.37 -15.49 -16.82
N GLY A 187 40.40 -16.00 -17.52
CA GLY A 187 41.67 -15.31 -17.73
C GLY A 187 42.48 -15.07 -16.45
N GLY A 188 42.49 -16.06 -15.54
CA GLY A 188 43.27 -16.01 -14.30
C GLY A 188 42.62 -15.17 -13.21
N LEU A 189 41.30 -14.95 -13.27
CA LEU A 189 40.56 -14.10 -12.32
C LEU A 189 40.75 -14.53 -10.85
N ALA A 190 40.94 -15.83 -10.61
CA ALA A 190 41.22 -16.39 -9.29
C ALA A 190 42.54 -15.85 -8.67
N LEU A 191 43.53 -15.49 -9.50
CA LEU A 191 44.86 -15.04 -9.08
C LEU A 191 45.00 -13.51 -8.99
N GLN A 192 43.99 -12.77 -9.47
CA GLN A 192 43.96 -11.32 -9.42
C GLN A 192 43.57 -10.83 -8.02
N GLY A 193 44.22 -9.79 -7.52
CA GLY A 193 43.83 -9.19 -6.24
C GLY A 193 42.56 -8.34 -6.36
N ILE A 194 41.94 -8.08 -5.22
CA ILE A 194 40.77 -7.23 -5.06
C ILE A 194 41.20 -5.95 -4.35
N TYR A 195 40.87 -4.79 -4.92
CA TYR A 195 41.10 -3.52 -4.25
C TYR A 195 39.85 -3.14 -3.46
N LYS A 196 39.92 -3.36 -2.15
CA LYS A 196 38.82 -3.10 -1.22
C LYS A 196 38.85 -1.61 -0.87
N THR A 197 38.13 -0.81 -1.65
CA THR A 197 37.87 0.60 -1.37
C THR A 197 36.38 0.82 -1.15
N ARG A 198 36.01 2.04 -0.78
CA ARG A 198 34.61 2.50 -0.78
C ARG A 198 34.01 2.59 -2.19
N TYR A 199 34.83 2.60 -3.24
CA TYR A 199 34.41 2.74 -4.62
C TYR A 199 34.13 1.37 -5.24
N ARG A 200 32.86 1.12 -5.56
CA ARG A 200 32.39 -0.18 -6.11
C ARG A 200 33.07 -0.57 -7.42
N ARG A 201 33.50 0.42 -8.21
CA ARG A 201 34.21 0.21 -9.48
C ARG A 201 35.58 -0.46 -9.25
N ASP A 202 36.24 -0.18 -8.13
CA ASP A 202 37.57 -0.73 -7.81
C ASP A 202 37.53 -2.22 -7.47
N LEU A 203 36.37 -2.74 -7.05
CA LEU A 203 36.14 -4.17 -6.79
C LEU A 203 36.00 -4.98 -8.09
N ILE A 204 35.52 -4.34 -9.17
CA ILE A 204 35.15 -4.99 -10.44
C ILE A 204 36.24 -4.77 -11.51
N GLU A 205 37.15 -3.81 -11.29
CA GLU A 205 38.25 -3.50 -12.18
C GLU A 205 39.20 -4.70 -12.37
N LYS A 206 39.61 -4.94 -13.62
CA LYS A 206 40.55 -6.01 -13.97
C LYS A 206 41.96 -5.60 -13.52
N ARG A 207 42.62 -6.44 -12.72
CA ARG A 207 43.96 -6.17 -12.17
C ARG A 207 44.98 -7.19 -12.64
N GLN A 208 46.26 -6.93 -12.39
CA GLN A 208 47.32 -7.91 -12.64
C GLN A 208 47.27 -9.03 -11.60
N GLU A 209 47.88 -10.17 -11.92
CA GLU A 209 47.99 -11.31 -11.02
C GLU A 209 48.73 -10.90 -9.75
N LEU A 210 48.01 -10.88 -8.62
CA LEU A 210 48.58 -10.62 -7.29
C LEU A 210 49.30 -11.88 -6.80
N LEU A 211 48.68 -13.04 -7.03
CA LEU A 211 49.17 -14.35 -6.59
C LEU A 211 49.84 -15.11 -7.74
N SER A 212 50.86 -15.90 -7.41
CA SER A 212 51.33 -16.99 -8.25
C SER A 212 50.45 -18.23 -8.02
N VAL A 213 50.35 -19.12 -9.02
CA VAL A 213 49.59 -20.37 -8.89
C VAL A 213 50.19 -21.21 -7.75
N PRO A 214 49.43 -21.52 -6.68
CA PRO A 214 49.93 -22.34 -5.59
C PRO A 214 50.46 -23.68 -6.07
N LYS A 215 51.48 -24.20 -5.37
CA LYS A 215 52.17 -25.43 -5.78
C LYS A 215 51.29 -26.66 -5.59
N GLU A 216 50.45 -26.66 -4.56
CA GLU A 216 49.55 -27.76 -4.21
C GLU A 216 48.15 -27.19 -3.92
N PHE A 217 47.15 -27.56 -4.70
CA PHE A 217 45.74 -27.31 -4.36
C PHE A 217 44.89 -28.40 -5.02
N SER A 218 43.78 -28.74 -4.40
CA SER A 218 42.83 -29.73 -4.92
C SER A 218 41.52 -29.03 -5.28
N LEU A 219 40.96 -29.35 -6.44
CA LEU A 219 39.56 -29.03 -6.71
C LEU A 219 38.67 -30.06 -5.98
N TYR A 220 37.56 -29.60 -5.47
CA TYR A 220 36.54 -30.40 -4.81
C TYR A 220 35.24 -30.32 -5.61
N GLY A 221 34.25 -31.12 -5.20
CA GLY A 221 32.88 -30.95 -5.69
C GLY A 221 32.37 -29.53 -5.44
N PRO A 222 31.32 -29.09 -6.17
CA PRO A 222 30.79 -27.75 -5.97
C PRO A 222 30.14 -27.65 -4.57
N GLU A 223 30.52 -26.66 -3.76
CA GLU A 223 29.89 -26.43 -2.46
C GLU A 223 28.50 -25.80 -2.60
N GLN A 224 28.27 -25.06 -3.70
CA GLN A 224 27.00 -24.47 -4.05
C GLN A 224 26.16 -25.39 -4.96
N GLY A 225 24.83 -25.27 -4.86
CA GLY A 225 23.89 -25.95 -5.75
C GLY A 225 23.58 -25.15 -7.02
N THR A 226 23.08 -25.85 -8.04
CA THR A 226 22.48 -25.20 -9.23
C THR A 226 21.20 -24.46 -8.83
N ARG A 227 21.03 -23.21 -9.26
CA ARG A 227 19.86 -22.37 -8.95
C ARG A 227 19.49 -21.44 -10.10
N MET A 228 18.25 -20.97 -10.09
CA MET A 228 17.74 -20.01 -11.06
C MET A 228 17.16 -18.81 -10.33
N GLU A 229 17.58 -17.59 -10.68
CA GLU A 229 17.09 -16.34 -10.09
C GLU A 229 16.62 -15.35 -11.16
N THR A 230 15.73 -14.44 -10.76
CA THR A 230 15.27 -13.31 -11.58
C THR A 230 15.66 -12.00 -10.91
N GLN A 231 16.13 -11.03 -11.69
CA GLN A 231 16.48 -9.68 -11.27
C GLN A 231 15.90 -8.65 -12.25
N GLU A 232 15.45 -7.51 -11.76
CA GLU A 232 14.85 -6.44 -12.55
C GLU A 232 15.64 -5.14 -12.42
N PHE A 233 15.75 -4.39 -13.52
CA PHE A 233 16.51 -3.15 -13.62
C PHE A 233 15.68 -2.08 -14.35
N THR A 234 15.74 -0.84 -13.87
CA THR A 234 15.14 0.33 -14.53
C THR A 234 16.18 1.24 -15.20
N SER A 235 17.45 0.80 -15.24
CA SER A 235 18.56 1.49 -15.89
C SER A 235 19.51 0.49 -16.55
N SER A 236 19.94 0.77 -17.78
CA SER A 236 20.94 -0.03 -18.50
C SER A 236 22.29 -0.06 -17.80
N HIS A 237 22.66 1.04 -17.14
CA HIS A 237 23.90 1.09 -16.35
C HIS A 237 23.85 0.14 -15.14
N ALA A 238 22.71 0.04 -14.47
CA ALA A 238 22.51 -0.89 -13.34
C ALA A 238 22.65 -2.35 -13.77
N GLU A 239 22.03 -2.66 -14.90
CA GLU A 239 22.01 -3.99 -15.50
C GLU A 239 23.42 -4.41 -15.96
N ALA A 240 24.16 -3.48 -16.58
CA ALA A 240 25.55 -3.70 -16.96
C ALA A 240 26.45 -3.88 -15.72
N MET A 241 26.32 -3.03 -14.70
CA MET A 241 27.09 -3.13 -13.45
C MET A 241 26.79 -4.43 -12.71
N PHE A 242 25.52 -4.87 -12.67
CA PHE A 242 25.14 -6.16 -12.09
C PHE A 242 25.78 -7.33 -12.84
N THR A 243 25.67 -7.34 -14.17
CA THR A 243 26.26 -8.39 -15.01
C THR A 243 27.77 -8.44 -14.80
N GLN A 244 28.44 -7.28 -14.78
CA GLN A 244 29.88 -7.18 -14.58
C GLN A 244 30.31 -7.62 -13.17
N ALA A 245 29.55 -7.26 -12.13
CA ALA A 245 29.81 -7.71 -10.76
C ALA A 245 29.65 -9.23 -10.62
N MET A 246 28.60 -9.80 -11.23
CA MET A 246 28.38 -11.24 -11.28
C MET A 246 29.51 -11.98 -12.00
N GLU A 247 30.10 -11.42 -13.05
CA GLU A 247 31.24 -12.02 -13.76
C GLU A 247 32.57 -11.89 -13.01
N LYS A 248 32.77 -10.82 -12.24
CA LYS A 248 34.07 -10.49 -11.61
C LYS A 248 34.19 -10.92 -10.15
N LEU A 249 33.09 -10.86 -9.41
CA LEU A 249 33.02 -11.16 -7.98
C LEU A 249 32.14 -12.40 -7.72
N GLY A 250 31.17 -12.65 -8.59
CA GLY A 250 30.34 -13.84 -8.51
C GLY A 250 29.21 -13.75 -7.49
N PHE A 251 28.46 -14.84 -7.41
CA PHE A 251 27.13 -14.82 -6.81
C PHE A 251 27.16 -14.48 -5.32
N SER A 252 28.06 -15.04 -4.50
CA SER A 252 28.03 -14.88 -3.04
C SER A 252 28.30 -13.45 -2.58
N VAL A 253 29.25 -12.77 -3.23
CA VAL A 253 29.54 -11.34 -2.99
C VAL A 253 28.36 -10.48 -3.41
N THR A 254 27.74 -10.83 -4.54
CA THR A 254 26.61 -10.10 -5.12
C THR A 254 25.30 -10.32 -4.33
N ALA A 255 25.11 -11.49 -3.70
CA ALA A 255 23.89 -11.89 -3.00
C ALA A 255 23.88 -11.56 -1.49
N SER A 256 25.04 -11.43 -0.83
CA SER A 256 25.14 -11.11 0.61
C SER A 256 24.67 -9.69 0.97
N ALA A 257 24.27 -8.90 -0.04
CA ALA A 257 23.60 -7.62 0.12
C ALA A 257 22.07 -7.73 0.32
N LYS A 258 21.50 -8.95 0.44
CA LYS A 258 20.05 -9.19 0.57
C LYS A 258 19.55 -8.95 2.01
N GLY A 259 19.41 -7.67 2.34
CA GLY A 259 18.50 -7.15 3.36
C GLY A 259 17.72 -5.98 2.76
N GLY A 260 16.67 -6.27 1.99
CA GLY A 260 15.74 -5.28 1.44
C GLY A 260 16.27 -4.48 0.25
N GLY A 261 15.99 -4.95 -0.97
CA GLY A 261 16.51 -4.34 -2.18
C GLY A 261 18.02 -4.52 -2.28
N TRP A 262 18.60 -4.15 -3.41
CA TRP A 262 20.03 -3.90 -3.40
C TRP A 262 20.32 -2.87 -2.29
N GLY A 263 21.16 -3.20 -1.30
CA GLY A 263 21.87 -2.22 -0.44
C GLY A 263 22.86 -1.34 -1.25
N PHE A 264 22.46 -1.05 -2.48
CA PHE A 264 23.08 -0.25 -3.50
C PHE A 264 21.93 0.63 -3.97
N SER A 265 21.79 1.84 -3.40
CA SER A 265 21.08 2.89 -4.11
C SER A 265 21.70 2.96 -5.49
N LEU A 266 20.91 2.53 -6.48
CA LEU A 266 21.05 3.02 -7.83
C LEU A 266 20.13 4.23 -7.98
N GLU A 267 20.30 5.19 -7.07
CA GLU A 267 20.28 6.58 -7.46
C GLU A 267 21.76 6.98 -7.56
N THR A 268 22.09 7.52 -8.72
CA THR A 268 23.40 7.70 -9.34
C THR A 268 24.50 8.19 -8.39
N GLY A 269 25.34 7.29 -7.87
CA GLY A 269 26.68 7.64 -7.40
C GLY A 269 27.67 7.53 -8.56
N THR A 270 27.96 8.63 -9.25
CA THR A 270 29.12 8.74 -10.14
C THR A 270 30.32 9.28 -9.36
N ASP A 271 31.19 8.38 -8.92
CA ASP A 271 32.59 8.76 -8.74
C ASP A 271 33.29 8.80 -10.11
N HIS A 272 33.68 10.01 -10.49
CA HIS A 272 34.58 10.29 -11.60
C HIS A 272 36.03 10.11 -11.16
N SER A 273 36.75 9.19 -11.81
CA SER A 273 38.19 9.33 -11.99
C SER A 273 38.48 9.79 -13.43
N LYS A 274 38.94 11.02 -13.56
CA LYS A 274 39.54 11.55 -14.80
C LYS A 274 40.83 10.76 -15.08
N HIS A 275 40.77 9.73 -15.94
CA HIS A 275 41.85 9.27 -16.83
C HIS A 275 41.58 7.85 -17.34
N SER A 276 40.72 7.73 -18.35
CA SER A 276 40.77 6.71 -19.41
C SER A 276 39.58 6.88 -20.36
N GLN A 277 39.57 7.99 -21.10
CA GLN A 277 38.87 8.03 -22.38
C GLN A 277 39.60 7.10 -23.35
N SER A 278 39.02 5.94 -23.66
CA SER A 278 38.97 5.41 -25.04
C SER A 278 38.33 4.02 -25.04
N LYS A 279 37.38 3.84 -25.97
CA LYS A 279 36.68 2.60 -26.34
C LYS A 279 35.46 2.25 -25.49
N GLU A 280 34.38 2.99 -25.70
CA GLU A 280 33.16 2.37 -26.23
C GLU A 280 32.32 3.45 -26.91
N THR A 281 31.79 3.06 -28.05
CA THR A 281 31.24 3.89 -29.12
C THR A 281 30.02 4.70 -28.69
N HIS A 282 29.98 5.94 -29.18
CA HIS A 282 28.87 6.88 -29.18
C HIS A 282 27.48 6.22 -29.22
N HIS A 283 26.73 6.34 -28.12
CA HIS A 283 25.27 6.52 -28.14
C HIS A 283 24.84 7.28 -26.88
N SER A 284 25.03 8.60 -26.92
CA SER A 284 24.31 9.53 -26.06
C SER A 284 22.86 9.59 -26.53
N HIS A 285 21.96 8.86 -25.87
CA HIS A 285 20.51 9.04 -26.04
C HIS A 285 19.85 9.47 -24.73
N SER A 286 19.18 10.61 -24.86
CA SER A 286 18.15 11.24 -24.03
C SER A 286 17.22 10.32 -23.25
N GLU A 287 16.74 10.81 -22.10
CA GLU A 287 15.35 10.73 -21.58
C GLU A 287 14.40 9.65 -22.17
N GLN A 288 14.82 8.39 -22.20
CA GLN A 288 13.96 7.27 -22.58
C GLN A 288 13.89 6.30 -21.42
N SER A 289 12.67 5.97 -20.99
CA SER A 289 12.43 4.99 -19.93
C SER A 289 13.02 3.64 -20.34
N TYR A 290 13.74 2.99 -19.43
CA TYR A 290 14.38 1.69 -19.63
C TYR A 290 13.83 0.70 -18.61
N PHE A 291 13.58 -0.53 -19.04
CA PHE A 291 13.28 -1.66 -18.17
C PHE A 291 13.96 -2.92 -18.69
N CYS A 292 14.63 -3.66 -17.81
CA CYS A 292 15.20 -4.96 -18.11
C CYS A 292 14.83 -5.98 -17.04
N SER A 293 14.26 -7.11 -17.46
CA SER A 293 14.09 -8.30 -16.62
C SER A 293 15.13 -9.34 -17.06
N THR A 294 16.01 -9.71 -16.14
CA THR A 294 17.06 -10.72 -16.36
C THR A 294 16.78 -11.95 -15.51
N LYS A 295 16.66 -13.12 -16.15
CA LYS A 295 16.60 -14.42 -15.49
C LYS A 295 17.86 -15.20 -15.80
N PHE A 296 18.48 -15.83 -14.81
CA PHE A 296 19.72 -16.57 -15.04
C PHE A 296 19.79 -17.90 -14.31
N SER A 297 20.45 -18.88 -14.94
CA SER A 297 20.71 -20.22 -14.41
C SER A 297 22.17 -20.34 -14.02
N TYR A 298 22.43 -20.45 -12.72
CA TYR A 298 23.76 -20.57 -12.11
C TYR A 298 24.10 -22.06 -11.89
N VAL A 299 25.16 -22.56 -12.53
CA VAL A 299 25.54 -23.98 -12.53
C VAL A 299 26.99 -24.16 -12.05
N PRO A 300 27.22 -24.42 -10.75
CA PRO A 300 28.54 -24.74 -10.20
C PRO A 300 28.90 -26.22 -10.44
N LEU A 301 30.17 -26.49 -10.77
CA LEU A 301 30.69 -27.83 -11.10
C LEU A 301 31.88 -28.25 -10.24
N ALA A 302 32.69 -27.31 -9.79
CA ALA A 302 33.80 -27.57 -8.89
C ALA A 302 34.03 -26.37 -7.97
N SER A 303 34.70 -26.61 -6.85
CA SER A 303 35.15 -25.56 -5.93
C SER A 303 36.60 -25.77 -5.52
N PHE A 304 37.28 -24.73 -5.06
CA PHE A 304 38.60 -24.86 -4.45
C PHE A 304 38.91 -23.69 -3.53
N HIS A 305 39.87 -23.91 -2.64
CA HIS A 305 40.36 -22.94 -1.68
C HIS A 305 41.88 -22.79 -1.82
N PHE A 306 42.39 -21.60 -1.54
CA PHE A 306 43.82 -21.35 -1.43
C PHE A 306 44.20 -21.23 0.05
N PRO A 307 44.90 -22.23 0.62
CA PRO A 307 45.38 -22.16 1.99
C PRO A 307 46.30 -20.95 2.18
N ILE A 308 46.14 -20.23 3.30
CA ILE A 308 46.88 -19.00 3.57
C ILE A 308 48.39 -19.25 3.53
N ASP A 309 48.87 -20.38 4.06
CA ASP A 309 50.29 -20.78 4.10
C ASP A 309 50.89 -21.11 2.71
N GLN A 310 50.04 -21.23 1.68
CA GLN A 310 50.45 -21.53 0.31
C GLN A 310 50.30 -20.34 -0.64
N LEU A 311 49.75 -19.21 -0.17
CA LEU A 311 49.62 -17.98 -0.94
C LEU A 311 50.99 -17.33 -1.16
N GLN A 312 51.46 -17.36 -2.40
CA GLN A 312 52.74 -16.76 -2.79
C GLN A 312 52.49 -15.63 -3.78
N PHE A 313 53.06 -14.45 -3.54
CA PHE A 313 52.92 -13.32 -4.45
C PHE A 313 53.52 -13.61 -5.83
N SER A 314 52.94 -13.02 -6.87
CA SER A 314 53.51 -13.05 -8.20
C SER A 314 54.87 -12.31 -8.21
N LYS A 315 55.74 -12.68 -9.15
CA LYS A 315 57.07 -12.06 -9.28
C LYS A 315 56.98 -10.53 -9.44
N ALA A 316 55.96 -10.04 -10.16
CA ALA A 316 55.72 -8.61 -10.37
C ALA A 316 55.30 -7.91 -9.07
N THR A 317 54.42 -8.54 -8.28
CA THR A 317 53.97 -8.01 -6.98
C THR A 317 55.13 -7.90 -5.99
N LEU A 318 55.96 -8.95 -5.88
CA LEU A 318 57.12 -8.95 -4.98
C LEU A 318 58.13 -7.85 -5.32
N GLN A 319 58.36 -7.61 -6.62
CA GLN A 319 59.27 -6.56 -7.07
C GLN A 319 58.77 -5.16 -6.66
N GLU A 320 57.47 -4.90 -6.79
CA GLU A 320 56.89 -3.61 -6.43
C GLU A 320 56.81 -3.40 -4.90
N LEU A 321 56.53 -4.46 -4.13
CA LEU A 321 56.60 -4.42 -2.67
C LEU A 321 58.04 -4.16 -2.17
N LYS A 322 59.06 -4.78 -2.79
CA LYS A 322 60.47 -4.51 -2.48
C LYS A 322 60.88 -3.08 -2.85
N CYS A 323 60.36 -2.52 -3.93
CA CYS A 323 60.55 -1.10 -4.25
C CYS A 323 59.96 -0.17 -3.18
N ILE A 324 58.80 -0.52 -2.60
CA ILE A 324 58.18 0.25 -1.51
C ILE A 324 59.01 0.13 -0.23
N GLU A 325 59.53 -1.06 0.09
CA GLU A 325 60.45 -1.28 1.20
C GLU A 325 61.76 -0.48 1.07
N ASP A 326 62.39 -0.48 -0.12
CA ASP A 326 63.60 0.28 -0.38
C ASP A 326 63.39 1.80 -0.22
N LEU A 327 62.20 2.30 -0.57
CA LEU A 327 61.80 3.69 -0.32
C LEU A 327 61.59 3.97 1.17
N LEU A 328 61.05 3.03 1.93
CA LEU A 328 60.88 3.14 3.37
C LEU A 328 62.23 3.17 4.10
N ALA A 329 63.25 2.45 3.60
CA ALA A 329 64.59 2.37 4.18
C ALA A 329 65.46 3.64 4.00
N GLN A 330 65.05 4.62 3.19
CA GLN A 330 65.81 5.86 2.98
C GLN A 330 65.66 6.85 4.17
N PRO A 331 66.71 7.61 4.55
CA PRO A 331 66.62 8.59 5.63
C PRO A 331 65.62 9.73 5.31
N ALA A 332 65.00 10.29 6.35
CA ALA A 332 63.85 11.21 6.23
C ALA A 332 64.18 12.51 5.47
N GLY A 333 63.48 12.74 4.35
CA GLY A 333 63.46 14.00 3.59
C GLY A 333 62.02 14.45 3.32
N LEU A 334 61.79 15.76 3.16
CA LEU A 334 60.45 16.37 3.01
C LEU A 334 59.62 15.81 1.84
N ASP A 335 60.24 15.26 0.79
CA ASP A 335 59.56 14.69 -0.39
C ASP A 335 59.27 13.18 -0.30
N LYS A 336 59.63 12.53 0.81
CA LYS A 336 59.50 11.06 0.98
C LYS A 336 58.03 10.61 1.08
N LEU A 337 57.21 11.33 1.84
CA LEU A 337 55.82 10.97 2.12
C LEU A 337 54.91 11.03 0.87
N PRO A 338 54.95 12.09 0.04
CA PRO A 338 54.17 12.13 -1.21
C PRO A 338 54.57 11.04 -2.21
N LEU A 339 55.87 10.75 -2.32
CA LEU A 339 56.38 9.71 -3.21
C LEU A 339 55.98 8.30 -2.77
N LEU A 340 56.05 8.03 -1.46
CA LEU A 340 55.60 6.78 -0.86
C LEU A 340 54.09 6.57 -1.06
N ARG A 341 53.30 7.63 -0.85
CA ARG A 341 51.84 7.62 -1.09
C ARG A 341 51.51 7.29 -2.54
N HIS A 342 52.13 8.00 -3.49
CA HIS A 342 51.90 7.75 -4.93
C HIS A 342 52.29 6.32 -5.34
N LYS A 343 53.40 5.79 -4.81
CA LYS A 343 53.85 4.42 -5.09
C LYS A 343 52.91 3.37 -4.48
N THR A 344 52.38 3.62 -3.29
CA THR A 344 51.43 2.73 -2.62
C THR A 344 50.06 2.74 -3.29
N GLU A 345 49.56 3.92 -3.69
CA GLU A 345 48.33 4.06 -4.48
C GLU A 345 48.46 3.35 -5.84
N ALA A 346 49.59 3.52 -6.54
CA ALA A 346 49.86 2.83 -7.79
C ALA A 346 49.92 1.30 -7.63
N PHE A 347 50.46 0.81 -6.51
CA PHE A 347 50.47 -0.62 -6.20
C PHE A 347 49.05 -1.17 -6.04
N PHE A 348 48.20 -0.52 -5.23
CA PHE A 348 46.83 -0.99 -5.01
C PHE A 348 45.96 -0.90 -6.27
N HIS A 349 46.11 0.15 -7.08
CA HIS A 349 45.47 0.22 -8.39
C HIS A 349 45.97 -0.87 -9.36
N ARG A 350 47.20 -1.37 -9.22
CA ARG A 350 47.74 -2.36 -10.15
C ARG A 350 47.43 -3.81 -9.74
N PHE A 351 47.57 -4.13 -8.46
CA PHE A 351 47.47 -5.52 -7.96
C PHE A 351 46.30 -5.73 -6.99
N GLY A 352 45.77 -4.67 -6.38
CA GLY A 352 44.77 -4.75 -5.33
C GLY A 352 45.35 -4.85 -3.91
N SER A 353 44.46 -4.77 -2.94
CA SER A 353 44.78 -4.74 -1.49
C SER A 353 44.60 -6.09 -0.79
N HIS A 354 43.81 -6.98 -1.38
CA HIS A 354 43.46 -8.27 -0.80
C HIS A 354 43.57 -9.37 -1.86
N ALA A 355 43.97 -10.56 -1.44
CA ALA A 355 43.88 -11.78 -2.23
C ALA A 355 42.61 -12.56 -1.88
N ASN A 356 42.20 -13.44 -2.78
CA ASN A 356 41.03 -14.27 -2.58
C ASN A 356 41.44 -15.63 -1.99
N GLN A 357 40.85 -16.01 -0.85
CA GLN A 357 41.09 -17.30 -0.21
C GLN A 357 40.15 -18.38 -0.74
N GLY A 358 38.87 -18.05 -0.92
CA GLY A 358 37.82 -18.97 -1.38
C GLY A 358 36.63 -19.06 -0.42
N PRO A 359 35.71 -20.03 -0.61
CA PRO A 359 35.73 -21.04 -1.66
C PRO A 359 35.40 -20.44 -3.04
N LEU A 360 36.32 -20.62 -4.00
CA LEU A 360 36.12 -20.22 -5.40
C LEU A 360 35.35 -21.30 -6.13
N HIS A 361 34.34 -20.92 -6.92
CA HIS A 361 33.51 -21.85 -7.68
C HIS A 361 33.77 -21.74 -9.18
N LEU A 362 33.91 -22.90 -9.82
CA LEU A 362 34.02 -23.06 -11.26
C LEU A 362 32.73 -23.64 -11.84
N GLY A 363 32.29 -23.10 -12.97
CA GLY A 363 31.12 -23.58 -13.68
C GLY A 363 30.69 -22.62 -14.78
N GLY A 364 29.39 -22.36 -14.88
CA GLY A 364 28.84 -21.44 -15.87
C GLY A 364 27.51 -20.81 -15.45
N ILE A 365 27.18 -19.68 -16.07
CA ILE A 365 25.93 -18.95 -15.88
C ILE A 365 25.26 -18.72 -17.24
N TYR A 366 23.98 -19.04 -17.36
CA TYR A 366 23.19 -18.78 -18.56
C TYR A 366 22.19 -17.67 -18.30
N TRP A 367 22.12 -16.65 -19.15
CA TRP A 367 21.34 -15.43 -18.97
C TRP A 367 20.24 -15.30 -20.03
N TRP A 368 19.00 -15.04 -19.61
CA TRP A 368 17.90 -14.59 -20.46
C TRP A 368 17.53 -13.17 -20.08
N LYS A 369 17.45 -12.27 -21.06
CA LYS A 369 17.13 -10.85 -20.83
C LYS A 369 15.94 -10.42 -21.67
N ALA A 370 15.05 -9.65 -21.07
CA ALA A 370 13.97 -8.94 -21.74
C ALA A 370 14.15 -7.44 -21.50
N ILE A 371 14.48 -6.69 -22.56
CA ILE A 371 14.79 -5.27 -22.53
C ILE A 371 13.65 -4.50 -23.22
N SER A 372 13.20 -3.42 -22.60
CA SER A 372 12.18 -2.52 -23.12
C SER A 372 12.64 -1.08 -22.94
N GLU A 373 12.57 -0.29 -24.01
CA GLU A 373 13.05 1.09 -24.04
C GLU A 373 12.00 2.01 -24.67
N GLY A 374 11.96 3.27 -24.23
CA GLY A 374 11.15 4.33 -24.86
C GLY A 374 9.66 4.35 -24.51
N PHE A 375 9.26 3.75 -23.38
CA PHE A 375 7.87 3.78 -22.87
C PHE A 375 7.61 4.96 -21.92
N GLN A 376 6.34 5.29 -21.66
CA GLN A 376 5.98 6.37 -20.71
C GLN A 376 6.05 5.86 -19.26
N SER A 377 6.39 6.71 -18.29
CA SER A 377 6.60 6.28 -16.90
C SER A 377 5.35 5.66 -16.26
N GLU A 378 4.14 6.09 -16.67
CA GLU A 378 2.88 5.52 -16.19
C GLU A 378 2.65 4.07 -16.66
N GLN A 379 3.33 3.64 -17.73
CA GLN A 379 3.21 2.31 -18.34
C GLN A 379 4.15 1.28 -17.69
N LEU A 380 4.99 1.66 -16.72
CA LEU A 380 6.02 0.77 -16.16
C LEU A 380 5.45 -0.55 -15.60
N ALA A 381 4.28 -0.53 -14.95
CA ALA A 381 3.65 -1.74 -14.42
C ALA A 381 3.22 -2.70 -15.53
N GLU A 382 2.66 -2.17 -16.62
CA GLU A 382 2.26 -2.94 -17.80
C GLU A 382 3.49 -3.49 -18.54
N VAL A 383 4.55 -2.68 -18.67
CA VAL A 383 5.83 -3.10 -19.27
C VAL A 383 6.48 -4.21 -18.45
N LYS A 384 6.51 -4.11 -17.12
CA LYS A 384 7.00 -5.18 -16.24
C LYS A 384 6.28 -6.50 -16.49
N GLN A 385 4.94 -6.46 -16.53
CA GLN A 385 4.13 -7.65 -16.78
C GLN A 385 4.40 -8.23 -18.18
N GLN A 386 4.39 -7.40 -19.22
CA GLN A 386 4.61 -7.84 -20.61
C GLN A 386 6.02 -8.40 -20.84
N SER A 387 7.05 -7.76 -20.28
CA SER A 387 8.43 -8.25 -20.34
C SER A 387 8.56 -9.58 -19.60
N ALA A 388 7.88 -9.77 -18.47
CA ALA A 388 7.88 -11.05 -17.75
C ALA A 388 7.17 -12.17 -18.54
N GLU A 389 6.01 -11.88 -19.14
CA GLU A 389 5.29 -12.83 -20.01
C GLU A 389 6.10 -13.22 -21.25
N SER A 390 6.69 -12.22 -21.92
CA SER A 390 7.56 -12.41 -23.09
C SER A 390 8.80 -13.22 -22.75
N LEU A 391 9.45 -12.90 -21.62
CA LEU A 391 10.64 -13.63 -21.14
C LEU A 391 10.30 -15.08 -20.78
N ASN A 392 9.20 -15.33 -20.09
CA ASN A 392 8.78 -16.68 -19.73
C ASN A 392 8.44 -17.53 -20.97
N SER A 393 7.75 -16.93 -21.96
CA SER A 393 7.47 -17.57 -23.24
C SER A 393 8.77 -17.91 -23.99
N TYR A 394 9.73 -16.99 -23.98
CA TYR A 394 11.03 -17.17 -24.62
C TYR A 394 11.91 -18.23 -23.93
N ILE A 395 11.89 -18.29 -22.60
CA ILE A 395 12.55 -19.34 -21.82
C ILE A 395 11.91 -20.70 -22.15
N ARG A 396 10.57 -20.77 -22.20
CA ARG A 396 9.84 -21.99 -22.62
C ARG A 396 10.29 -22.46 -24.01
N GLY A 397 10.41 -21.55 -24.98
CA GLY A 397 10.95 -21.86 -26.31
C GLY A 397 12.40 -22.38 -26.28
N SER A 398 13.23 -21.83 -25.40
CA SER A 398 14.65 -22.20 -25.24
C SER A 398 14.85 -23.64 -24.71
N TYR A 399 13.93 -24.14 -23.89
CA TYR A 399 13.98 -25.52 -23.38
C TYR A 399 13.50 -26.57 -24.38
N VAL A 400 12.59 -26.20 -25.29
CA VAL A 400 11.82 -27.15 -26.12
C VAL A 400 12.23 -27.09 -27.60
N GLY A 401 13.21 -26.25 -27.95
CA GLY A 401 13.78 -26.22 -29.30
C GLY A 401 12.87 -25.59 -30.37
N PHE A 402 11.80 -24.90 -29.97
CA PHE A 402 10.98 -24.10 -30.87
C PHE A 402 11.73 -22.82 -31.27
N GLY A 403 12.57 -22.96 -32.30
CA GLY A 403 13.10 -21.92 -33.19
C GLY A 403 13.44 -20.53 -32.62
N VAL A 404 14.70 -20.32 -32.25
CA VAL A 404 15.39 -19.03 -32.46
C VAL A 404 16.51 -19.31 -33.48
N LYS A 405 16.34 -18.84 -34.73
CA LYS A 405 17.37 -18.97 -35.78
C LYS A 405 18.54 -18.03 -35.44
N VAL A 406 19.72 -18.61 -35.23
CA VAL A 406 20.99 -17.87 -35.11
C VAL A 406 21.42 -17.40 -36.51
N ALA A 407 21.56 -16.10 -36.72
CA ALA A 407 22.19 -15.57 -37.92
C ALA A 407 23.71 -15.70 -37.78
N ALA A 408 24.34 -16.38 -38.73
CA ALA A 408 25.79 -16.54 -38.79
C ALA A 408 26.44 -15.26 -39.33
N GLY A 409 27.42 -14.72 -38.60
CA GLY A 409 28.33 -13.71 -39.17
C GLY A 409 29.16 -12.91 -38.18
N VAL A 410 30.48 -12.97 -38.41
CA VAL A 410 31.53 -11.98 -38.11
C VAL A 410 32.41 -12.20 -36.86
N ASP A 411 33.70 -11.94 -37.10
CA ASP A 411 34.95 -12.34 -36.45
C ASP A 411 35.18 -11.96 -34.98
N VAL A 412 36.09 -12.76 -34.40
CA VAL A 412 36.58 -12.79 -33.02
C VAL A 412 37.49 -11.59 -32.69
N SER A 413 37.12 -10.80 -31.68
CA SER A 413 38.02 -10.29 -30.60
C SER A 413 37.36 -9.18 -29.77
N ASP A 414 36.50 -9.57 -28.83
CA ASP A 414 36.29 -8.94 -27.52
C ASP A 414 35.28 -9.80 -26.76
N SER A 415 35.39 -9.90 -25.43
CA SER A 415 34.79 -10.94 -24.58
C SER A 415 33.27 -10.84 -24.36
N HIS A 416 32.51 -10.44 -25.38
CA HIS A 416 31.06 -10.53 -25.43
C HIS A 416 30.67 -11.42 -26.61
N SER A 417 30.22 -12.65 -26.35
CA SER A 417 29.47 -13.40 -27.38
C SER A 417 28.15 -12.66 -27.60
N ASN A 418 28.07 -11.86 -28.67
CA ASN A 418 26.88 -11.08 -28.98
C ASN A 418 25.69 -12.01 -29.25
N ALA A 419 24.66 -11.84 -28.43
CA ALA A 419 23.41 -12.57 -28.43
C ALA A 419 22.47 -12.13 -29.55
N SER A 420 21.77 -13.08 -30.17
CA SER A 420 20.70 -12.81 -31.13
C SER A 420 19.54 -12.05 -30.47
N SER A 421 19.12 -10.94 -31.09
CA SER A 421 17.99 -10.14 -30.63
C SER A 421 16.73 -10.49 -31.41
N GLN A 422 15.67 -10.95 -30.74
CA GLN A 422 14.34 -11.05 -31.33
C GLN A 422 13.46 -9.95 -30.76
N SER A 423 12.82 -9.16 -31.62
CA SER A 423 11.86 -8.14 -31.19
C SER A 423 10.44 -8.62 -31.38
N THR A 424 9.65 -8.60 -30.32
CA THR A 424 8.22 -8.89 -30.38
C THR A 424 7.45 -7.61 -30.09
N THR A 425 6.54 -7.24 -30.99
CA THR A 425 5.65 -6.08 -30.81
C THR A 425 4.32 -6.59 -30.28
N CYS A 426 3.93 -6.22 -29.05
CA CYS A 426 2.63 -6.58 -28.50
C CYS A 426 1.54 -5.61 -29.00
N GLN A 427 0.38 -6.13 -29.37
CA GLN A 427 -0.66 -5.37 -30.09
C GLN A 427 -1.36 -4.26 -29.26
N ASN A 428 -1.18 -4.24 -27.94
CA ASN A 428 -1.94 -3.35 -27.06
C ASN A 428 -1.22 -2.04 -26.68
N LEU A 429 0.11 -1.96 -26.87
CA LEU A 429 0.92 -0.76 -26.63
C LEU A 429 2.06 -0.75 -27.65
N GLN A 430 2.48 0.42 -28.15
CA GLN A 430 3.61 0.55 -29.08
C GLN A 430 4.99 0.20 -28.46
N THR A 431 5.04 -0.52 -27.33
CA THR A 431 6.27 -0.86 -26.62
C THR A 431 6.90 -2.12 -27.22
N LYS A 432 8.16 -1.99 -27.67
CA LYS A 432 8.94 -3.08 -28.25
C LYS A 432 9.71 -3.81 -27.15
N VAL A 433 9.48 -5.11 -26.98
CA VAL A 433 10.27 -5.96 -26.08
C VAL A 433 11.35 -6.67 -26.89
N GLN A 434 12.61 -6.44 -26.54
CA GLN A 434 13.77 -7.11 -27.11
C GLN A 434 14.21 -8.25 -26.19
N LEU A 435 14.27 -9.46 -26.73
CA LEU A 435 14.70 -10.65 -26.00
C LEU A 435 16.12 -11.04 -26.45
N SER A 436 17.00 -11.36 -25.50
CA SER A 436 18.37 -11.80 -25.76
C SER A 436 18.86 -12.87 -24.77
N VAL A 437 19.90 -13.61 -25.17
CA VAL A 437 20.53 -14.68 -24.38
C VAL A 437 22.04 -14.51 -24.33
N ALA A 438 22.62 -14.49 -23.14
CA ALA A 438 24.08 -14.50 -22.96
C ALA A 438 24.50 -15.69 -22.10
N HIS A 439 25.77 -16.07 -22.14
CA HIS A 439 26.30 -17.10 -21.25
C HIS A 439 27.73 -16.77 -20.79
N THR A 440 27.99 -17.00 -19.52
CA THR A 440 29.30 -16.88 -18.87
C THR A 440 29.83 -18.29 -18.66
N GLY A 441 30.91 -18.66 -19.37
CA GLY A 441 31.36 -20.06 -19.45
C GLY A 441 30.47 -20.92 -20.37
N GLY A 442 30.83 -22.19 -20.50
CA GLY A 442 30.23 -23.15 -21.42
C GLY A 442 30.74 -23.02 -22.87
N PRO A 443 30.39 -23.98 -23.74
CA PRO A 443 30.81 -23.98 -25.14
C PRO A 443 30.16 -22.82 -25.92
N PRO A 444 30.95 -21.98 -26.63
CA PRO A 444 30.41 -20.84 -27.40
C PRO A 444 29.54 -21.26 -28.59
N GLU A 445 29.71 -22.49 -29.10
CA GLU A 445 28.91 -23.04 -30.20
C GLU A 445 27.52 -23.56 -29.78
N ALA A 446 27.16 -23.49 -28.49
CA ALA A 446 25.87 -23.97 -28.02
C ALA A 446 24.73 -23.02 -28.39
N ASN A 447 23.76 -23.52 -29.15
CA ASN A 447 22.60 -22.76 -29.61
C ASN A 447 21.35 -22.96 -28.73
N SER A 448 21.47 -23.74 -27.66
CA SER A 448 20.38 -24.00 -26.70
C SER A 448 20.91 -24.13 -25.28
N PHE A 449 20.06 -23.89 -24.29
CA PHE A 449 20.40 -24.08 -22.88
C PHE A 449 20.85 -25.52 -22.59
N PHE A 450 20.20 -26.51 -23.20
CA PHE A 450 20.54 -27.92 -23.01
C PHE A 450 21.93 -28.26 -23.57
N GLN A 451 22.24 -27.78 -24.79
CA GLN A 451 23.56 -27.98 -25.41
C GLN A 451 24.66 -27.28 -24.60
N TRP A 452 24.38 -26.08 -24.10
CA TRP A 452 25.29 -25.33 -23.25
C TRP A 452 25.58 -26.08 -21.95
N LYS A 453 24.53 -26.55 -21.25
CA LYS A 453 24.67 -27.29 -19.98
C LYS A 453 25.42 -28.61 -20.17
N ALA A 454 25.10 -29.36 -21.23
CA ALA A 454 25.77 -30.62 -21.54
C ALA A 454 27.26 -30.40 -21.84
N GLY A 455 27.61 -29.38 -22.63
CA GLY A 455 29.01 -29.08 -22.93
C GLY A 455 29.80 -28.52 -21.76
N LEU A 456 29.13 -27.77 -20.88
CA LEU A 456 29.73 -27.28 -19.63
C LEU A 456 30.20 -28.45 -18.74
N VAL A 457 29.42 -29.54 -18.65
CA VAL A 457 29.85 -30.71 -17.86
C VAL A 457 30.81 -31.61 -18.63
N ALA A 458 30.71 -31.67 -19.96
CA ALA A 458 31.54 -32.55 -20.79
C ALA A 458 33.03 -32.15 -20.79
N SER A 459 33.37 -30.87 -20.63
CA SER A 459 34.77 -30.41 -20.65
C SER A 459 35.05 -29.26 -19.69
N ASN A 460 36.08 -29.43 -18.86
CA ASN A 460 36.54 -28.37 -17.95
C ASN A 460 37.19 -27.17 -18.67
N GLN A 461 37.53 -27.31 -19.95
CA GLN A 461 37.94 -26.21 -20.84
C GLN A 461 36.81 -25.20 -21.12
N THR A 462 35.62 -25.39 -20.58
CA THR A 462 34.55 -24.41 -20.75
C THR A 462 34.17 -23.76 -19.42
N TRP A 463 34.84 -24.13 -18.33
CA TRP A 463 34.53 -23.60 -17.01
C TRP A 463 35.07 -22.18 -16.86
N CYS A 464 34.28 -21.35 -16.20
CA CYS A 464 34.67 -20.02 -15.78
C CYS A 464 34.57 -19.91 -14.25
N VAL A 465 35.28 -18.94 -13.67
CA VAL A 465 35.09 -18.56 -12.28
C VAL A 465 33.74 -17.86 -12.17
N ILE A 466 32.78 -18.49 -11.48
CA ILE A 466 31.40 -18.01 -11.29
C ILE A 466 31.15 -17.48 -9.87
N ASP A 467 32.02 -17.85 -8.93
CA ASP A 467 32.02 -17.31 -7.58
C ASP A 467 33.43 -17.20 -7.02
N ARG A 468 33.70 -16.08 -6.38
CA ARG A 468 34.96 -15.79 -5.71
C ARG A 468 34.83 -15.91 -4.18
N GLY A 469 33.62 -16.08 -3.64
CA GLY A 469 33.42 -16.19 -2.20
C GLY A 469 33.70 -14.87 -1.45
N LEU A 470 33.54 -14.89 -0.12
CA LEU A 470 33.65 -13.70 0.74
C LEU A 470 34.96 -13.63 1.54
N GLN A 471 35.77 -14.69 1.57
CA GLN A 471 36.99 -14.72 2.37
C GLN A 471 38.15 -14.08 1.61
N LEU A 472 38.53 -12.89 2.06
CA LEU A 472 39.62 -12.10 1.50
C LEU A 472 40.76 -12.01 2.51
N VAL A 473 41.98 -12.29 2.05
CA VAL A 473 43.19 -12.19 2.87
C VAL A 473 43.91 -10.91 2.48
N PRO A 474 44.15 -9.97 3.40
CA PRO A 474 44.86 -8.76 3.07
C PRO A 474 46.34 -9.05 2.74
N ILE A 475 46.96 -8.19 1.93
CA ILE A 475 48.35 -8.40 1.50
C ILE A 475 49.34 -8.49 2.67
N TRP A 476 49.11 -7.77 3.77
CA TRP A 476 50.00 -7.78 4.93
C TRP A 476 50.00 -9.14 5.63
N ASP A 477 48.86 -9.83 5.72
CA ASP A 477 48.80 -11.17 6.29
C ASP A 477 49.58 -12.19 5.45
N ILE A 478 49.60 -12.01 4.12
CA ILE A 478 50.39 -12.85 3.20
C ILE A 478 51.89 -12.56 3.35
N ILE A 479 52.26 -11.28 3.54
CA ILE A 479 53.65 -10.89 3.81
C ILE A 479 54.13 -11.54 5.12
N LEU A 480 53.34 -11.40 6.19
CA LEU A 480 53.67 -11.92 7.51
C LEU A 480 53.74 -13.45 7.56
N SER A 481 52.85 -14.12 6.84
CA SER A 481 52.76 -15.59 6.86
C SER A 481 53.83 -16.25 5.98
N ASN A 482 54.05 -15.75 4.76
CA ASN A 482 54.77 -16.51 3.73
C ASN A 482 56.00 -15.80 3.15
N HIS A 483 56.12 -14.49 3.35
CA HIS A 483 57.21 -13.68 2.82
C HIS A 483 57.99 -12.96 3.92
N ARG A 484 57.89 -13.39 5.19
CA ARG A 484 58.54 -12.72 6.32
C ARG A 484 60.06 -12.59 6.16
N SER A 485 60.70 -13.58 5.55
CA SER A 485 62.15 -13.56 5.26
C SER A 485 62.53 -12.71 4.04
N ASP A 486 61.56 -12.28 3.24
CA ASP A 486 61.78 -11.44 2.06
C ASP A 486 61.91 -9.93 2.39
N PHE A 487 61.60 -9.53 3.63
CA PHE A 487 61.58 -8.14 4.11
C PHE A 487 62.38 -7.95 5.42
N LYS A 488 62.92 -6.74 5.66
CA LYS A 488 63.99 -6.42 6.64
C LYS A 488 63.53 -5.95 8.04
N ASP A 489 62.22 -5.83 8.31
CA ASP A 489 61.51 -5.54 9.60
C ASP A 489 60.85 -4.13 9.73
N PRO A 490 59.50 -4.08 9.72
CA PRO A 490 58.74 -3.10 10.54
C PRO A 490 57.35 -3.64 11.00
N LEU A 491 56.72 -3.12 12.07
CA LEU A 491 55.24 -3.01 12.31
C LEU A 491 54.85 -3.09 13.81
N GLN A 492 55.01 -2.00 14.57
CA GLN A 492 54.27 -1.85 15.84
C GLN A 492 53.79 -0.40 16.07
N GLU A 493 54.62 0.59 15.72
CA GLU A 493 54.23 2.02 15.76
C GLU A 493 53.59 2.50 14.45
N ILE A 494 53.85 1.80 13.35
CA ILE A 494 53.20 2.00 12.05
C ILE A 494 51.77 1.46 12.06
N ASP A 495 51.49 0.36 12.78
CA ASP A 495 50.13 -0.21 12.87
C ASP A 495 49.17 0.67 13.65
N PHE A 496 49.65 1.37 14.69
CA PHE A 496 48.84 2.32 15.46
C PHE A 496 48.57 3.60 14.67
N LEU A 497 49.60 4.20 14.07
CA LEU A 497 49.45 5.42 13.26
C LEU A 497 48.73 5.17 11.93
N LEU A 498 48.99 4.05 11.23
CA LEU A 498 48.18 3.69 10.06
C LEU A 498 46.76 3.36 10.46
N ASN A 499 46.47 2.51 11.45
CA ASN A 499 45.06 2.22 11.73
C ASN A 499 44.29 3.45 12.22
N GLU A 500 44.81 4.26 13.14
CA GLU A 500 44.09 5.45 13.62
C GLU A 500 44.05 6.58 12.59
N MET A 501 45.16 6.89 11.89
CA MET A 501 45.15 7.95 10.87
C MET A 501 44.46 7.51 9.58
N GLN A 502 44.56 6.24 9.17
CA GLN A 502 43.80 5.71 8.03
C GLN A 502 42.31 5.66 8.40
N THR A 503 41.93 5.16 9.58
CA THR A 503 40.52 5.16 10.01
C THR A 503 39.98 6.57 10.15
N ALA A 504 40.76 7.50 10.72
CA ALA A 504 40.38 8.91 10.83
C ALA A 504 40.33 9.59 9.47
N GLN A 505 41.26 9.31 8.56
CA GLN A 505 41.28 9.87 7.21
C GLN A 505 40.16 9.29 6.36
N ASP A 506 39.87 8.00 6.47
CA ASP A 506 38.78 7.31 5.79
C ASP A 506 37.44 7.84 6.30
N LYS A 507 37.27 7.96 7.63
CA LYS A 507 36.07 8.53 8.26
C LYS A 507 35.91 10.03 7.97
N TYR A 508 36.99 10.80 7.98
CA TYR A 508 36.96 12.20 7.54
C TYR A 508 36.57 12.31 6.07
N GLN A 509 37.14 11.46 5.20
CA GLN A 509 36.87 11.50 3.78
C GLN A 509 35.48 10.96 3.44
N GLU A 510 34.94 10.04 4.23
CA GLU A 510 33.54 9.58 4.21
C GLU A 510 32.60 10.72 4.62
N LEU A 511 32.85 11.35 5.78
CA LEU A 511 32.06 12.49 6.23
C LEU A 511 32.18 13.67 5.27
N LYS A 512 33.31 13.87 4.61
CA LYS A 512 33.52 14.94 3.61
C LYS A 512 32.77 14.66 2.30
N THR A 513 32.62 13.40 1.91
CA THR A 513 31.74 13.01 0.79
C THR A 513 30.27 13.21 1.13
N ILE A 514 29.92 13.21 2.42
CA ILE A 514 28.56 13.42 2.92
C ILE A 514 28.26 14.90 3.13
N CYS A 515 28.99 15.58 4.00
CA CYS A 515 28.77 16.99 4.32
C CYS A 515 30.00 17.65 4.96
N THR A 516 30.40 18.82 4.45
CA THR A 516 31.64 19.49 4.83
C THR A 516 31.72 19.83 6.32
N TYR A 517 30.61 20.29 6.93
CA TYR A 517 30.60 20.61 8.37
C TYR A 517 30.75 19.36 9.25
N ARG A 518 30.20 18.20 8.85
CA ARG A 518 30.35 16.93 9.62
C ARG A 518 31.79 16.47 9.64
N ALA A 519 32.46 16.60 8.49
CA ALA A 519 33.87 16.28 8.35
C ALA A 519 34.74 17.22 9.21
N GLN A 520 34.43 18.52 9.22
CA GLN A 520 35.10 19.49 10.07
C GLN A 520 34.83 19.25 11.57
N ALA A 521 33.58 18.94 11.97
CA ALA A 521 33.25 18.58 13.35
C ALA A 521 34.05 17.37 13.83
N PHE A 522 34.16 16.33 12.97
CA PHE A 522 34.96 15.15 13.25
C PHE A 522 36.45 15.46 13.42
N LEU A 523 37.02 16.30 12.56
CA LEU A 523 38.42 16.72 12.70
C LEU A 523 38.65 17.49 14.00
N VAL A 524 37.76 18.44 14.33
CA VAL A 524 37.86 19.25 15.55
C VAL A 524 37.74 18.35 16.78
N LEU A 525 36.77 17.42 16.80
CA LEU A 525 36.61 16.48 17.91
C LEU A 525 37.85 15.58 18.06
N LEU A 526 38.30 14.96 16.97
CA LEU A 526 39.46 14.07 16.98
C LEU A 526 40.72 14.77 17.48
N SER A 527 40.97 16.01 17.05
CA SER A 527 42.13 16.77 17.50
C SER A 527 42.06 17.17 18.98
N LEU A 528 40.85 17.34 19.53
CA LEU A 528 40.62 17.60 20.96
C LEU A 528 40.65 16.34 21.84
N THR A 529 40.54 15.12 21.26
CA THR A 529 40.43 13.87 22.03
C THR A 529 41.56 12.85 21.79
N ALA A 530 42.32 12.93 20.69
CA ALA A 530 43.32 11.92 20.34
C ALA A 530 44.57 11.95 21.26
N THR A 531 44.93 10.77 21.81
CA THR A 531 46.12 10.53 22.67
C THR A 531 46.80 9.19 22.40
N VAL A 532 48.12 9.14 22.62
CA VAL A 532 48.90 7.89 22.64
C VAL A 532 48.85 7.32 24.06
N GLY A 533 47.84 6.50 24.37
CA GLY A 533 47.64 5.85 25.68
C GLY A 533 46.27 6.08 26.33
N VAL A 534 46.03 5.48 27.51
CA VAL A 534 44.73 5.39 28.23
C VAL A 534 44.37 6.67 29.01
N THR A 535 45.24 7.69 29.04
CA THR A 535 45.02 8.94 29.81
C THR A 535 44.33 10.01 28.98
N ALA A 536 43.18 10.51 29.45
CA ALA A 536 42.44 11.62 28.83
C ALA A 536 43.19 12.97 28.93
N LEU A 537 43.03 13.83 27.92
CA LEU A 537 43.70 15.13 27.82
C LEU A 537 43.26 16.12 28.91
N SER A 538 44.20 16.94 29.39
CA SER A 538 43.89 18.02 30.33
C SER A 538 43.10 19.17 29.67
N PRO A 539 42.29 19.93 30.42
CA PRO A 539 41.60 21.11 29.91
C PRO A 539 42.56 22.20 29.36
N GLU A 540 43.76 22.33 29.94
CA GLU A 540 44.79 23.23 29.43
C GLU A 540 45.29 22.81 28.04
N ASP A 541 45.52 21.52 27.81
CA ASP A 541 45.95 20.99 26.51
C ASP A 541 44.86 21.14 25.44
N LYS A 542 43.58 20.93 25.81
CA LYS A 542 42.43 21.17 24.90
C LYS A 542 42.34 22.63 24.50
N THR A 543 42.61 23.56 25.43
CA THR A 543 42.63 25.00 25.16
C THR A 543 43.73 25.37 24.16
N GLN A 544 44.95 24.83 24.34
CA GLN A 544 46.06 25.05 23.43
C GLN A 544 45.80 24.46 22.03
N ARG A 545 45.27 23.24 21.96
CA ARG A 545 44.91 22.59 20.69
C ARG A 545 43.79 23.35 19.97
N LEU A 546 42.78 23.84 20.69
CA LEU A 546 41.71 24.65 20.10
C LEU A 546 42.23 25.99 19.56
N ALA A 547 43.18 26.62 20.24
CA ALA A 547 43.84 27.84 19.75
C ALA A 547 44.59 27.59 18.43
N LEU A 548 45.27 26.44 18.32
CA LEU A 548 45.95 26.03 17.09
C LEU A 548 44.96 25.73 15.94
N ILE A 549 43.84 25.07 16.24
CA ILE A 549 42.78 24.80 15.25
C ILE A 549 42.20 26.13 14.75
N ARG A 550 41.90 27.08 15.64
CA ARG A 550 41.41 28.42 15.25
C ARG A 550 42.44 29.20 14.42
N HIS A 551 43.73 29.07 14.74
CA HIS A 551 44.80 29.74 14.00
C HIS A 551 44.98 29.17 12.58
N HIS A 552 44.96 27.84 12.42
CA HIS A 552 45.24 27.19 11.15
C HIS A 552 44.00 26.92 10.27
N MET A 553 42.84 26.68 10.87
CA MET A 553 41.59 26.36 10.15
C MET A 553 40.54 27.48 10.24
N GLY A 554 40.73 28.52 11.06
CA GLY A 554 39.68 29.50 11.36
C GLY A 554 39.04 30.19 10.14
N GLN A 555 39.80 30.41 9.06
CA GLN A 555 39.28 31.00 7.82
C GLN A 555 38.55 30.01 6.90
N SER A 556 38.67 28.69 7.15
CA SER A 556 38.11 27.62 6.33
C SER A 556 37.03 26.80 7.07
N LEU A 557 36.69 27.17 8.31
CA LEU A 557 35.58 26.57 9.06
C LEU A 557 34.24 27.02 8.48
N THR A 558 33.31 26.08 8.41
CA THR A 558 31.91 26.28 8.05
C THR A 558 31.17 27.06 9.14
N GLU A 559 30.12 27.81 8.78
CA GLU A 559 29.38 28.68 9.71
C GLU A 559 28.82 27.89 10.90
N GLU A 560 28.43 26.65 10.67
CA GLU A 560 27.94 25.68 11.64
C GLU A 560 28.98 25.37 12.74
N ILE A 561 30.24 25.17 12.35
CA ILE A 561 31.34 24.90 13.28
C ILE A 561 31.75 26.16 14.02
N VAL A 562 31.75 27.31 13.33
CA VAL A 562 32.03 28.61 13.95
C VAL A 562 30.97 28.91 15.03
N HIS A 563 29.70 28.60 14.78
CA HIS A 563 28.61 28.76 15.74
C HIS A 563 28.75 27.82 16.96
N VAL A 564 29.09 26.55 16.78
CA VAL A 564 29.33 25.63 17.92
C VAL A 564 30.56 26.05 18.73
N LEU A 565 31.63 26.50 18.06
CA LEU A 565 32.84 26.98 18.73
C LEU A 565 32.66 28.33 19.43
N SER A 566 31.66 29.15 19.07
CA SER A 566 31.37 30.43 19.73
C SER A 566 30.52 30.28 21.00
N LYS A 567 29.81 29.16 21.17
CA LYS A 567 29.09 28.80 22.41
C LYS A 567 30.02 28.54 23.61
N LEU A 568 31.32 28.35 23.38
CA LEU A 568 32.30 28.28 24.48
C LEU A 568 32.46 29.65 25.15
N GLY A 569 31.64 29.90 26.18
CA GLY A 569 31.80 31.03 27.08
C GLY A 569 32.96 30.85 28.06
N ALA A 570 33.22 31.87 28.88
CA ALA A 570 34.35 31.96 29.82
C ALA A 570 34.49 30.79 30.83
N GLY A 571 33.47 29.93 30.96
CA GLY A 571 33.44 28.76 31.85
C GLY A 571 34.00 27.45 31.28
N HIS A 572 34.42 27.39 30.00
CA HIS A 572 35.08 26.23 29.39
C HIS A 572 34.38 24.86 29.64
N ASP A 573 33.09 24.75 29.32
CA ASP A 573 32.36 23.49 29.39
C ASP A 573 32.70 22.57 28.19
N TRP A 574 33.80 21.84 28.33
CA TRP A 574 34.32 20.94 27.30
C TRP A 574 33.41 19.75 27.02
N GLU A 575 32.61 19.32 28.00
CA GLU A 575 31.76 18.15 27.88
C GLU A 575 30.55 18.45 26.99
N ASN A 576 29.96 19.64 27.13
CA ASN A 576 28.91 20.14 26.23
C ASN A 576 29.44 20.41 24.82
N LEU A 577 30.67 20.92 24.66
CA LEU A 577 31.27 21.09 23.34
C LEU A 577 31.47 19.75 22.61
N GLU A 578 32.01 18.74 23.28
CA GLU A 578 32.20 17.42 22.68
C GLU A 578 30.87 16.77 22.31
N LYS A 579 29.83 16.98 23.11
CA LYS A 579 28.47 16.52 22.82
C LYS A 579 27.89 17.21 21.59
N ASP A 580 27.99 18.53 21.49
CA ASP A 580 27.55 19.31 20.32
C ASP A 580 28.31 18.90 19.04
N LEU A 581 29.62 18.65 19.14
CA LEU A 581 30.43 18.16 18.03
C LEU A 581 30.03 16.73 17.61
N ARG A 582 29.73 15.83 18.56
CA ARG A 582 29.22 14.48 18.26
C ARG A 582 27.86 14.53 17.57
N LEU A 583 26.96 15.39 18.03
CA LEU A 583 25.64 15.60 17.40
C LEU A 583 25.75 16.12 15.96
N LEU A 584 26.69 17.04 15.69
CA LEU A 584 27.02 17.46 14.33
C LEU A 584 27.57 16.31 13.48
N ILE A 585 28.46 15.49 14.03
CA ILE A 585 29.02 14.32 13.32
C ILE A 585 27.92 13.33 12.96
N ASP A 586 26.95 13.11 13.85
CA ASP A 586 25.82 12.19 13.65
C ASP A 586 24.74 12.74 12.70
N GLY A 587 24.88 14.01 12.27
CA GLY A 587 23.97 14.66 11.32
C GLY A 587 22.73 15.29 11.99
N ASN A 588 22.73 15.38 13.31
CA ASN A 588 21.63 15.93 14.09
C ASN A 588 21.84 17.43 14.35
N PHE A 589 21.88 18.20 13.27
CA PHE A 589 22.13 19.65 13.28
C PHE A 589 21.09 20.44 14.11
N GLU A 590 19.88 19.90 14.20
CA GLU A 590 18.73 20.46 14.93
C GLU A 590 19.05 20.67 16.41
N ALA A 591 19.79 19.75 17.04
CA ALA A 591 20.21 19.85 18.44
C ALA A 591 21.22 21.00 18.69
N THR A 592 21.93 21.45 17.65
CA THR A 592 22.99 22.48 17.74
C THR A 592 22.52 23.90 17.40
N ILE A 593 21.46 24.07 16.60
CA ILE A 593 20.86 25.38 16.29
C ILE A 593 19.67 25.73 17.19
N SER A 594 19.00 24.76 17.81
CA SER A 594 17.84 24.98 18.67
C SER A 594 18.20 25.03 20.16
N SER A 595 18.36 26.22 20.75
CA SER A 595 18.06 26.39 22.18
C SER A 595 17.36 27.70 22.55
N LEU A 596 17.29 28.71 21.67
CA LEU A 596 16.65 29.98 22.05
C LEU A 596 15.26 30.16 21.42
N GLN A 597 15.13 30.09 20.09
CA GLN A 597 13.83 30.32 19.43
C GLN A 597 12.86 29.13 19.56
N MET A 598 13.37 27.89 19.51
CA MET A 598 12.54 26.70 19.73
C MET A 598 12.12 26.56 21.19
N ASP A 599 12.92 27.04 22.15
CA ASP A 599 12.51 27.08 23.55
C ASP A 599 11.44 28.16 23.80
N GLU A 600 11.44 29.26 23.04
CA GLU A 600 10.38 30.27 23.07
C GLU A 600 9.07 29.77 22.43
N VAL A 601 9.17 29.09 21.28
CA VAL A 601 8.03 28.40 20.63
C VAL A 601 7.50 27.29 21.54
N ARG A 602 8.39 26.47 22.10
CA ARG A 602 8.04 25.44 23.08
C ARG A 602 7.42 26.05 24.33
N LYS A 603 7.92 27.18 24.84
CA LYS A 603 7.31 27.89 25.98
C LYS A 603 5.93 28.44 25.64
N ASN A 604 5.73 29.01 24.44
CA ASN A 604 4.42 29.49 24.00
C ASN A 604 3.43 28.33 23.85
N LEU A 605 3.84 27.22 23.22
CA LEU A 605 3.01 26.01 23.15
C LEU A 605 2.79 25.42 24.55
N GLN A 606 3.82 25.29 25.40
CA GLN A 606 3.71 24.80 26.78
C GLN A 606 2.82 25.70 27.65
N SER A 607 2.79 27.02 27.40
CA SER A 607 1.88 27.93 28.10
C SER A 607 0.42 27.66 27.76
N ILE A 608 0.14 27.18 26.55
CA ILE A 608 -1.17 26.72 26.10
C ILE A 608 -1.43 25.29 26.62
N PHE A 609 -0.41 24.42 26.65
CA PHE A 609 -0.51 23.03 27.12
C PHE A 609 -0.28 22.82 28.63
N HIS A 610 -0.36 23.86 29.47
CA HIS A 610 -0.17 23.67 30.91
C HIS A 610 -1.27 22.79 31.52
N GLU A 611 -0.88 21.56 31.89
CA GLU A 611 -1.65 20.62 32.71
C GLU A 611 -2.14 21.32 33.98
N LYS A 612 -3.44 21.61 34.02
CA LYS A 612 -4.17 21.43 35.28
C LYS A 612 -4.46 19.95 35.38
N ASP A 613 -3.53 19.22 35.99
CA ASP A 613 -3.83 17.97 36.67
C ASP A 613 -4.83 18.27 37.80
N GLN A 614 -6.11 18.37 37.44
CA GLN A 614 -7.16 17.99 38.37
C GLN A 614 -7.50 16.54 38.07
N PRO A 615 -7.43 15.64 39.07
CA PRO A 615 -8.03 14.33 38.92
C PRO A 615 -9.54 14.57 38.76
N HIS A 616 -10.01 14.58 37.52
CA HIS A 616 -11.42 14.44 37.25
C HIS A 616 -11.78 13.02 37.69
N GLU A 617 -12.43 12.92 38.85
CA GLU A 617 -13.24 11.77 39.17
C GLU A 617 -14.10 11.48 37.93
N PRO A 618 -14.26 10.21 37.53
CA PRO A 618 -15.19 9.88 36.48
C PRO A 618 -16.56 10.36 36.96
N HIS A 619 -17.01 11.49 36.41
CA HIS A 619 -18.41 11.84 36.48
C HIS A 619 -19.11 10.69 35.77
N ASN A 620 -19.62 9.76 36.57
CA ASN A 620 -20.73 8.92 36.17
C ASN A 620 -21.71 9.89 35.53
N ASN A 621 -21.82 9.82 34.21
CA ASN A 621 -23.03 10.27 33.55
C ASN A 621 -24.12 9.50 34.29
N GLU A 622 -24.81 10.20 35.17
CA GLU A 622 -26.18 9.86 35.51
C GLU A 622 -26.89 9.85 34.16
N ASN A 623 -26.82 8.70 33.49
CA ASN A 623 -27.91 8.24 32.66
C ASN A 623 -29.10 8.43 33.57
N SER A 624 -29.89 9.44 33.28
CA SER A 624 -31.25 9.50 33.75
C SER A 624 -31.77 8.08 33.56
N LYS A 625 -32.00 7.38 34.66
CA LYS A 625 -32.90 6.25 34.68
C LYS A 625 -34.23 6.84 34.25
N LEU A 626 -34.43 6.98 32.95
CA LEU A 626 -35.75 6.92 32.36
C LEU A 626 -36.26 5.57 32.85
N GLU A 627 -37.23 5.61 33.75
CA GLU A 627 -38.01 4.45 34.11
C GLU A 627 -38.53 3.86 32.80
N VAL A 628 -37.85 2.83 32.31
CA VAL A 628 -38.20 2.16 31.07
C VAL A 628 -39.50 1.44 31.37
N ILE A 629 -40.59 1.96 30.84
CA ILE A 629 -41.79 1.17 30.64
C ILE A 629 -41.38 0.14 29.58
N GLU A 630 -41.17 -1.11 30.01
CA GLU A 630 -40.77 -2.20 29.13
C GLU A 630 -41.90 -2.52 28.16
N ASP A 631 -41.84 -1.97 26.95
CA ASP A 631 -42.56 -2.53 25.81
C ASP A 631 -41.91 -3.87 25.45
N GLY A 632 -42.49 -4.96 25.97
CA GLY A 632 -41.99 -6.31 25.78
C GLY A 632 -41.84 -6.70 24.31
N ALA A 633 -42.65 -6.14 23.41
CA ALA A 633 -42.59 -6.46 21.99
C ALA A 633 -41.39 -5.79 21.28
N PHE A 634 -41.03 -4.57 21.68
CA PHE A 634 -39.81 -3.92 21.16
C PHE A 634 -38.53 -4.59 21.69
N GLN A 635 -38.52 -4.99 22.96
CA GLN A 635 -37.39 -5.71 23.53
C GLN A 635 -37.19 -7.09 22.88
N GLU A 636 -38.27 -7.82 22.61
CA GLU A 636 -38.22 -9.07 21.85
C GLU A 636 -37.64 -8.86 20.44
N LEU A 637 -38.05 -7.79 19.75
CA LEU A 637 -37.50 -7.43 18.44
C LEU A 637 -35.99 -7.17 18.49
N LEU A 638 -35.50 -6.42 19.50
CA LEU A 638 -34.07 -6.17 19.68
C LEU A 638 -33.28 -7.44 19.95
N GLN A 639 -33.84 -8.39 20.72
CA GLN A 639 -33.22 -9.69 20.97
C GLN A 639 -33.14 -10.56 19.71
N ARG A 640 -34.22 -10.61 18.92
CA ARG A 640 -34.24 -11.32 17.62
C ARG A 640 -33.20 -10.77 16.65
N LEU A 641 -33.00 -9.45 16.65
CA LEU A 641 -32.02 -8.75 15.81
C LEU A 641 -30.60 -8.69 16.40
N GLY A 642 -30.38 -9.13 17.65
CA GLY A 642 -29.08 -9.04 18.32
C GLY A 642 -28.61 -7.59 18.60
N LEU A 643 -29.55 -6.66 18.75
CA LEU A 643 -29.28 -5.22 18.92
C LEU A 643 -29.38 -4.71 20.37
N GLU A 644 -29.73 -5.58 21.31
CA GLU A 644 -30.00 -5.22 22.71
C GLU A 644 -28.88 -4.45 23.42
N HIS A 645 -27.61 -4.80 23.18
CA HIS A 645 -26.46 -4.11 23.81
C HIS A 645 -26.21 -2.70 23.24
N TYR A 646 -26.75 -2.41 22.06
CA TYR A 646 -26.61 -1.12 21.41
C TYR A 646 -27.73 -0.13 21.79
N TYR A 647 -28.81 -0.61 22.39
CA TYR A 647 -29.90 0.27 22.84
C TYR A 647 -29.65 0.78 24.28
N PRO A 648 -29.97 2.06 24.58
CA PRO A 648 -30.33 3.13 23.65
C PRO A 648 -29.08 3.85 23.09
N LYS A 649 -29.06 4.14 21.78
CA LYS A 649 -28.09 5.03 21.10
C LYS A 649 -26.59 4.75 21.37
N ARG A 650 -26.15 3.49 21.46
CA ARG A 650 -24.73 3.10 21.68
C ARG A 650 -24.03 2.59 20.42
N MET A 651 -24.73 2.42 19.31
CA MET A 651 -24.13 2.02 18.05
C MET A 651 -23.48 3.24 17.37
N SER A 652 -22.15 3.31 17.45
CA SER A 652 -21.34 4.33 16.79
C SER A 652 -21.04 4.02 15.33
N ARG A 653 -20.54 5.02 14.59
CA ARG A 653 -20.09 4.88 13.20
C ARG A 653 -18.98 3.83 13.02
N ALA A 654 -18.18 3.56 14.04
CA ALA A 654 -17.15 2.51 13.97
C ALA A 654 -17.77 1.12 13.78
N ASN A 655 -18.90 0.85 14.46
CA ASN A 655 -19.64 -0.40 14.31
C ASN A 655 -20.18 -0.59 12.88
N PHE A 656 -20.49 0.51 12.19
CA PHE A 656 -20.97 0.49 10.80
C PHE A 656 -19.88 0.10 9.80
N HIS A 657 -18.60 0.41 10.09
CA HIS A 657 -17.46 0.10 9.23
C HIS A 657 -16.83 -1.28 9.50
N LEU A 658 -17.39 -2.05 10.44
CA LEU A 658 -16.92 -3.42 10.69
C LEU A 658 -17.28 -4.32 9.50
N ILE A 659 -16.25 -4.88 8.87
CA ILE A 659 -16.37 -5.81 7.74
C ILE A 659 -16.74 -7.19 8.30
N TYR A 660 -17.98 -7.63 8.07
CA TYR A 660 -18.47 -8.93 8.55
C TYR A 660 -18.13 -10.05 7.56
N LYS A 661 -17.86 -11.29 8.03
CA LYS A 661 -17.48 -12.43 7.16
C LYS A 661 -18.44 -12.65 5.98
N ALA A 662 -19.74 -12.42 6.16
CA ALA A 662 -20.75 -12.53 5.11
C ALA A 662 -20.53 -11.54 3.94
N SER A 663 -19.85 -10.42 4.18
CA SER A 663 -19.62 -9.36 3.20
C SER A 663 -18.66 -9.74 2.08
N VAL A 664 -17.78 -10.72 2.34
CA VAL A 664 -16.78 -11.19 1.38
C VAL A 664 -17.40 -12.19 0.39
N TYR A 665 -18.48 -12.87 0.77
CA TYR A 665 -19.02 -14.01 0.02
C TYR A 665 -20.39 -13.76 -0.65
N ASN A 666 -20.97 -12.56 -0.56
CA ASN A 666 -22.34 -12.26 -1.06
C ASN A 666 -23.38 -13.31 -0.61
N SER A 667 -23.20 -13.87 0.59
CA SER A 667 -24.12 -14.87 1.14
C SER A 667 -25.33 -14.17 1.74
N GLN A 668 -26.52 -14.77 1.60
CA GLN A 668 -27.71 -14.30 2.32
C GLN A 668 -27.53 -14.53 3.83
N PRO A 669 -28.11 -13.65 4.67
CA PRO A 669 -28.02 -13.79 6.13
C PRO A 669 -28.58 -15.16 6.55
N SER A 670 -27.86 -15.84 7.43
CA SER A 670 -28.19 -17.19 7.91
C SER A 670 -29.05 -17.19 9.16
N SER A 671 -29.17 -16.04 9.82
CA SER A 671 -30.04 -15.82 10.99
C SER A 671 -30.62 -14.41 11.02
N GLU A 672 -31.70 -14.21 11.79
CA GLU A 672 -32.30 -12.89 12.00
C GLU A 672 -31.34 -11.88 12.67
N GLN A 673 -30.39 -12.35 13.49
CA GLN A 673 -29.39 -11.52 14.16
C GLN A 673 -28.37 -10.92 13.18
N GLU A 674 -28.18 -11.51 12.00
CA GLU A 674 -27.31 -10.98 10.96
C GLU A 674 -27.99 -9.89 10.11
N LEU A 675 -29.33 -9.76 10.19
CA LEU A 675 -30.10 -8.83 9.36
C LEU A 675 -29.70 -7.35 9.54
N PRO A 676 -29.48 -6.82 10.76
CA PRO A 676 -29.12 -5.42 10.91
C PRO A 676 -27.79 -5.09 10.24
N PHE A 677 -26.75 -5.89 10.50
CA PHE A 677 -25.43 -5.65 9.90
C PHE A 677 -25.43 -5.87 8.40
N TYR A 678 -26.20 -6.83 7.89
CA TYR A 678 -26.41 -7.01 6.46
C TYR A 678 -27.14 -5.80 5.83
N PHE A 679 -28.13 -5.23 6.51
CA PHE A 679 -28.80 -3.99 6.09
C PHE A 679 -27.80 -2.83 6.02
N LEU A 680 -26.97 -2.62 7.07
CA LEU A 680 -25.95 -1.57 7.11
C LEU A 680 -24.91 -1.75 5.99
N GLN A 681 -24.52 -2.99 5.70
CA GLN A 681 -23.60 -3.31 4.61
C GLN A 681 -24.19 -2.99 3.23
N LYS A 682 -25.44 -3.42 2.98
CA LYS A 682 -26.13 -3.08 1.73
C LYS A 682 -26.30 -1.57 1.56
N LEU A 683 -26.52 -0.86 2.67
CA LEU A 683 -26.55 0.60 2.71
C LEU A 683 -25.19 1.24 2.37
N LEU A 684 -24.07 0.67 2.85
CA LEU A 684 -22.72 1.09 2.44
C LEU A 684 -22.50 0.96 0.94
N MET A 685 -22.98 -0.13 0.36
CA MET A 685 -22.91 -0.41 -1.08
C MET A 685 -23.92 0.41 -1.90
N LEU A 686 -24.77 1.22 -1.26
CA LEU A 686 -25.85 1.99 -1.89
C LEU A 686 -26.85 1.10 -2.67
N ASP A 687 -27.03 -0.15 -2.22
CA ASP A 687 -27.93 -1.12 -2.84
C ASP A 687 -29.38 -0.81 -2.44
N TYR A 688 -30.21 -0.37 -3.39
CA TYR A 688 -31.61 -0.04 -3.13
C TYR A 688 -32.46 -1.26 -2.76
N GLU A 689 -32.01 -2.50 -2.98
CA GLU A 689 -32.76 -3.70 -2.59
C GLU A 689 -32.78 -3.90 -1.06
N LEU A 690 -31.94 -3.20 -0.31
CA LEU A 690 -31.84 -3.28 1.15
C LEU A 690 -33.19 -3.06 1.85
N ARG A 691 -34.08 -2.25 1.27
CA ARG A 691 -35.35 -1.89 1.90
C ARG A 691 -36.39 -3.00 1.82
N TYR A 692 -36.12 -4.05 1.05
CA TYR A 692 -36.99 -5.21 0.82
C TYR A 692 -36.38 -6.50 1.39
N LEU A 693 -35.42 -6.37 2.32
CA LEU A 693 -34.76 -7.49 2.98
C LEU A 693 -35.77 -8.30 3.80
N VAL A 694 -35.91 -9.58 3.46
CA VAL A 694 -36.73 -10.55 4.18
C VAL A 694 -35.90 -11.79 4.42
N PHE A 695 -35.77 -12.20 5.68
CA PHE A 695 -35.19 -13.49 6.03
C PHE A 695 -36.15 -14.62 5.64
N ARG A 696 -35.65 -15.64 4.96
CA ARG A 696 -36.40 -16.86 4.66
C ARG A 696 -35.73 -18.00 5.43
N ASP A 697 -36.49 -18.66 6.28
CA ASP A 697 -36.03 -19.88 6.93
C ASP A 697 -36.09 -21.02 5.92
N ASP A 698 -34.93 -21.52 5.51
CA ASP A 698 -34.80 -22.61 4.53
C ASP A 698 -35.40 -23.94 5.05
N GLY A 699 -35.76 -24.02 6.34
CA GLY A 699 -36.32 -25.21 6.98
C GLY A 699 -37.74 -25.61 6.55
N ASN A 700 -38.55 -24.69 5.98
CA ASN A 700 -39.98 -24.96 5.73
C ASN A 700 -40.36 -25.28 4.28
N THR A 701 -39.40 -25.35 3.34
CA THR A 701 -39.71 -25.60 1.92
C THR A 701 -39.65 -27.08 1.50
N GLN A 702 -39.43 -28.02 2.43
CA GLN A 702 -39.26 -29.44 2.10
C GLN A 702 -40.50 -30.34 2.23
N ASN A 703 -41.69 -29.85 2.58
CA ASN A 703 -42.88 -30.71 2.66
C ASN A 703 -44.21 -30.02 2.29
N GLU A 704 -44.29 -29.39 1.12
CA GLU A 704 -45.57 -29.31 0.40
C GLU A 704 -45.53 -30.27 -0.79
N VAL A 705 -45.54 -31.57 -0.46
CA VAL A 705 -45.93 -32.60 -1.41
C VAL A 705 -47.39 -32.32 -1.75
N TYR A 706 -47.64 -31.82 -2.98
CA TYR A 706 -48.94 -31.97 -3.62
C TYR A 706 -49.42 -33.40 -3.39
N PRO A 707 -50.54 -33.65 -2.69
CA PRO A 707 -51.06 -35.00 -2.57
C PRO A 707 -51.37 -35.47 -3.99
N SER A 708 -50.60 -36.46 -4.44
CA SER A 708 -50.81 -37.11 -5.72
C SER A 708 -52.26 -37.56 -5.82
N ALA A 709 -52.97 -37.05 -6.83
CA ALA A 709 -54.28 -37.54 -7.18
C ALA A 709 -54.21 -39.03 -7.52
N LEU A 710 -54.69 -39.88 -6.61
CA LEU A 710 -55.24 -41.17 -6.99
C LEU A 710 -56.38 -41.54 -6.03
N ASN A 711 -57.59 -41.44 -6.57
CA ASN A 711 -58.84 -42.07 -6.16
C ASN A 711 -59.53 -41.54 -4.89
N GLN A 712 -60.28 -40.46 -5.04
CA GLN A 712 -61.60 -40.33 -4.41
C GLN A 712 -62.55 -39.61 -5.38
N GLU A 713 -63.78 -40.11 -5.45
CA GLU A 713 -64.80 -39.75 -6.42
C GLU A 713 -65.11 -38.25 -6.45
N LYS A 714 -65.42 -37.75 -7.65
CA LYS A 714 -65.86 -36.37 -7.92
C LYS A 714 -67.02 -35.96 -6.99
N LYS A 715 -66.72 -35.23 -5.91
CA LYS A 715 -67.62 -34.19 -5.41
C LYS A 715 -67.25 -32.88 -6.10
N ALA A 716 -68.26 -32.15 -6.57
CA ALA A 716 -68.08 -30.83 -7.15
C ALA A 716 -67.39 -29.93 -6.10
N PHE A 717 -66.29 -29.29 -6.49
CA PHE A 717 -65.66 -28.26 -5.68
C PHE A 717 -66.62 -27.08 -5.64
N ASP A 718 -67.31 -26.88 -4.52
CA ASP A 718 -68.11 -25.69 -4.27
C ASP A 718 -67.19 -24.62 -3.63
N PRO A 719 -66.88 -23.51 -4.32
CA PRO A 719 -66.04 -22.44 -3.78
C PRO A 719 -66.68 -21.72 -2.58
N TYR A 720 -67.96 -21.97 -2.29
CA TYR A 720 -68.71 -21.33 -1.21
C TYR A 720 -68.79 -22.18 0.08
N GLU A 721 -68.36 -23.44 0.09
CA GLU A 721 -68.33 -24.26 1.32
C GLU A 721 -67.27 -23.79 2.34
N GLY A 722 -66.23 -23.06 1.90
CA GLY A 722 -65.18 -22.49 2.77
C GLY A 722 -65.48 -21.11 3.36
N LEU A 723 -66.69 -20.57 3.18
CA LEU A 723 -67.04 -19.20 3.60
C LEU A 723 -67.81 -19.12 4.93
N PHE A 724 -68.08 -20.26 5.57
CA PHE A 724 -68.71 -20.33 6.88
C PHE A 724 -67.93 -21.28 7.80
N GLU A 725 -66.77 -20.84 8.28
CA GLU A 725 -66.23 -21.38 9.52
C GLU A 725 -66.88 -20.65 10.69
N ASP A 726 -67.57 -21.42 11.52
CA ASP A 726 -68.27 -21.01 12.74
C ASP A 726 -67.24 -20.43 13.75
N PRO A 727 -67.42 -19.21 14.31
CA PRO A 727 -66.41 -18.55 15.14
C PRO A 727 -66.06 -19.28 16.45
N ASP A 728 -66.83 -20.29 16.85
CA ASP A 728 -66.80 -20.87 18.21
C ASP A 728 -66.31 -22.32 18.29
N ALA A 729 -65.57 -22.83 17.30
CA ALA A 729 -64.93 -24.16 17.41
C ALA A 729 -63.57 -24.08 18.15
N PRO A 730 -63.37 -24.80 19.28
CA PRO A 730 -62.12 -24.74 20.04
C PRO A 730 -61.02 -25.49 19.28
N THR A 731 -60.05 -24.75 18.75
CA THR A 731 -58.89 -25.31 18.05
C THR A 731 -57.85 -25.80 19.07
N ASN A 732 -57.41 -27.05 18.90
CA ASN A 732 -56.37 -27.67 19.73
C ASN A 732 -55.05 -26.87 19.70
N PRO A 733 -54.40 -26.59 20.85
CA PRO A 733 -53.27 -25.66 20.94
C PRO A 733 -51.89 -26.28 20.62
N SER A 734 -51.80 -27.25 19.69
CA SER A 734 -50.55 -27.99 19.45
C SER A 734 -49.99 -27.93 18.02
N ALA A 735 -50.38 -26.94 17.22
CA ALA A 735 -49.65 -26.58 16.01
C ALA A 735 -48.76 -25.37 16.33
N THR A 736 -47.44 -25.53 16.25
CA THR A 736 -46.47 -24.45 16.40
C THR A 736 -46.78 -23.39 15.34
N ASN A 737 -47.43 -22.29 15.72
CA ASN A 737 -47.63 -21.15 14.82
C ASN A 737 -46.24 -20.70 14.32
N PRO A 738 -45.99 -20.64 13.00
CA PRO A 738 -44.74 -20.11 12.49
C PRO A 738 -44.59 -18.67 12.98
N ARG A 739 -43.45 -18.36 13.60
CA ARG A 739 -43.18 -17.00 14.09
C ARG A 739 -43.27 -16.01 12.91
N PRO A 740 -43.95 -14.85 13.07
CA PRO A 740 -44.04 -13.88 12.00
C PRO A 740 -42.65 -13.36 11.63
N HIS A 741 -42.40 -13.22 10.32
CA HIS A 741 -41.16 -12.65 9.81
C HIS A 741 -41.05 -11.17 10.24
N ILE A 742 -39.83 -10.70 10.47
CA ILE A 742 -39.59 -9.31 10.86
C ILE A 742 -39.91 -8.39 9.69
N HIS A 743 -40.70 -7.34 9.94
CA HIS A 743 -41.02 -6.35 8.91
C HIS A 743 -39.75 -5.56 8.51
N PRO A 744 -39.46 -5.35 7.21
CA PRO A 744 -38.21 -4.70 6.79
C PRO A 744 -37.99 -3.30 7.37
N MET A 745 -39.06 -2.53 7.54
CA MET A 745 -38.98 -1.20 8.14
C MET A 745 -38.71 -1.23 9.65
N ASP A 746 -39.06 -2.31 10.35
CA ASP A 746 -38.74 -2.46 11.78
C ASP A 746 -37.23 -2.71 11.96
N ILE A 747 -36.57 -3.36 11.00
CA ILE A 747 -35.10 -3.48 10.99
C ILE A 747 -34.46 -2.09 10.89
N GLN A 748 -34.92 -1.26 9.94
CA GLN A 748 -34.43 0.11 9.77
C GLN A 748 -34.64 0.95 11.03
N MET A 749 -35.84 0.89 11.62
CA MET A 749 -36.16 1.69 12.81
C MET A 749 -35.43 1.19 14.06
N ALA A 750 -35.31 -0.13 14.26
CA ALA A 750 -34.55 -0.71 15.37
C ALA A 750 -33.08 -0.27 15.32
N ILE A 751 -32.46 -0.30 14.14
CA ILE A 751 -31.12 0.27 13.90
C ILE A 751 -31.08 1.75 14.31
N LEU A 752 -32.04 2.56 13.86
CA LEU A 752 -32.08 3.98 14.18
C LEU A 752 -32.26 4.25 15.67
N HIS A 753 -32.97 3.41 16.42
CA HIS A 753 -33.07 3.55 17.89
C HIS A 753 -31.79 3.13 18.63
N CYS A 754 -30.99 2.23 18.02
CA CYS A 754 -29.70 1.79 18.56
C CYS A 754 -28.53 2.71 18.18
N ALA A 755 -28.63 3.42 17.05
CA ALA A 755 -27.60 4.31 16.52
C ALA A 755 -27.43 5.57 17.37
N ASP A 756 -26.17 5.95 17.64
CA ASP A 756 -25.84 7.26 18.17
C ASP A 756 -26.14 8.37 17.15
N ASP A 757 -26.07 9.63 17.57
CA ASP A 757 -26.46 10.76 16.73
C ASP A 757 -25.62 10.87 15.44
N PHE A 758 -24.34 10.50 15.50
CA PHE A 758 -23.43 10.55 14.34
C PHE A 758 -23.69 9.41 13.37
N ALA A 759 -23.94 8.20 13.89
CA ALA A 759 -24.34 7.04 13.12
C ALA A 759 -25.70 7.26 12.46
N ARG A 760 -26.69 7.84 13.17
CA ARG A 760 -27.99 8.23 12.60
C ARG A 760 -27.82 9.20 11.43
N GLN A 761 -27.04 10.27 11.64
CA GLN A 761 -26.77 11.25 10.59
C GLN A 761 -26.13 10.59 9.35
N TYR A 762 -25.20 9.66 9.57
CA TYR A 762 -24.57 8.90 8.49
C TYR A 762 -25.53 7.97 7.75
N ILE A 763 -26.36 7.22 8.49
CA ILE A 763 -27.38 6.30 7.94
C ILE A 763 -28.40 7.08 7.11
N LEU A 764 -28.95 8.17 7.64
CA LEU A 764 -29.94 8.99 6.92
C LEU A 764 -29.32 9.63 5.67
N ALA A 765 -28.06 10.07 5.72
CA ALA A 765 -27.36 10.57 4.54
C ALA A 765 -27.24 9.50 3.44
N LYS A 766 -26.94 8.24 3.81
CA LYS A 766 -26.88 7.13 2.86
C LYS A 766 -28.26 6.76 2.30
N LEU A 767 -29.29 6.72 3.14
CA LEU A 767 -30.67 6.51 2.71
C LEU A 767 -31.13 7.62 1.74
N ALA A 768 -30.69 8.87 1.97
CA ALA A 768 -30.96 9.99 1.09
C ALA A 768 -30.30 9.81 -0.29
N ILE A 769 -29.06 9.30 -0.33
CA ILE A 769 -28.36 8.96 -1.58
C ILE A 769 -29.11 7.86 -2.33
N CYS A 770 -29.58 6.83 -1.63
CA CYS A 770 -30.49 5.80 -2.17
C CYS A 770 -31.88 6.33 -2.54
N GLN A 771 -32.15 7.62 -2.35
CA GLN A 771 -33.39 8.30 -2.71
C GLN A 771 -34.63 7.81 -1.95
N PHE A 772 -34.44 7.26 -0.75
CA PHE A 772 -35.54 6.88 0.12
C PHE A 772 -36.08 8.06 0.91
N ALA A 773 -37.35 7.96 1.31
CA ALA A 773 -37.92 8.80 2.34
C ALA A 773 -37.22 8.55 3.69
N LEU A 774 -37.08 9.60 4.48
CA LEU A 774 -36.26 9.61 5.69
C LEU A 774 -37.14 9.86 6.91
N PRO A 775 -36.92 9.15 8.02
CA PRO A 775 -37.61 9.45 9.28
C PRO A 775 -37.38 10.89 9.72
N PHE A 776 -38.47 11.61 9.95
CA PHE A 776 -38.52 13.02 10.31
C PHE A 776 -38.99 13.21 11.74
N LEU A 777 -40.11 12.56 12.10
CA LEU A 777 -40.57 12.41 13.48
C LEU A 777 -40.49 10.93 13.84
N ILE A 778 -39.78 10.61 14.93
CA ILE A 778 -39.54 9.25 15.40
C ILE A 778 -40.14 9.11 16.80
N PRO A 779 -41.29 8.43 16.96
CA PRO A 779 -41.82 8.06 18.26
C PRO A 779 -40.86 7.09 18.96
N ASN A 780 -40.68 7.26 20.27
CA ASN A 780 -39.95 6.28 21.06
C ASN A 780 -40.89 5.10 21.41
N PRO A 781 -40.52 3.84 21.17
CA PRO A 781 -41.38 2.71 21.53
C PRO A 781 -41.54 2.55 23.06
N CYS A 782 -40.53 2.94 23.84
CA CYS A 782 -40.53 2.78 25.30
C CYS A 782 -41.03 4.02 26.06
N SER A 783 -41.27 5.14 25.38
CA SER A 783 -41.75 6.37 26.01
C SER A 783 -42.70 7.14 25.09
N SER A 784 -43.62 7.94 25.65
CA SER A 784 -44.54 8.76 24.83
C SER A 784 -43.87 10.00 24.19
N GLU A 785 -42.54 10.03 24.13
CA GLU A 785 -41.74 11.10 23.56
C GLU A 785 -41.56 10.90 22.05
N ILE A 786 -41.52 12.02 21.33
CA ILE A 786 -41.31 12.04 19.87
C ILE A 786 -40.05 12.85 19.61
N GLU A 787 -39.10 12.23 18.92
CA GLU A 787 -37.85 12.87 18.52
C GLU A 787 -37.99 13.50 17.13
N PHE A 788 -37.59 14.75 16.99
CA PHE A 788 -37.50 15.49 15.74
C PHE A 788 -36.06 15.43 15.22
N SER A 789 -35.88 14.82 14.04
CA SER A 789 -34.57 14.52 13.46
C SER A 789 -33.93 15.71 12.73
N LEU A 790 -33.59 16.81 13.43
CA LEU A 790 -32.95 17.98 12.82
C LEU A 790 -31.45 17.73 12.54
N TRP A 791 -30.69 17.36 13.57
CA TRP A 791 -29.27 17.03 13.49
C TRP A 791 -29.04 15.88 12.51
N SER A 792 -29.87 14.84 12.59
CA SER A 792 -29.73 13.66 11.73
C SER A 792 -29.94 13.97 10.25
N LEU A 793 -30.76 14.97 9.90
CA LEU A 793 -31.02 15.40 8.52
C LEU A 793 -30.08 16.52 8.03
N ARG A 794 -29.25 17.10 8.91
CA ARG A 794 -28.47 18.31 8.64
C ARG A 794 -27.47 18.16 7.48
N GLN A 795 -26.88 16.98 7.30
CA GLN A 795 -25.91 16.71 6.22
C GLN A 795 -26.55 16.54 4.83
N ILE A 796 -27.87 16.45 4.72
CA ILE A 796 -28.52 16.12 3.46
C ILE A 796 -28.49 17.32 2.52
N ARG A 797 -27.79 17.15 1.41
CA ARG A 797 -27.75 18.12 0.32
C ARG A 797 -28.45 17.57 -0.91
N ARG A 798 -29.17 18.44 -1.60
CA ARG A 798 -29.70 18.16 -2.94
C ARG A 798 -29.28 19.26 -3.88
N SER A 799 -29.09 18.85 -5.13
CA SER A 799 -28.93 19.75 -6.25
C SER A 799 -30.19 19.76 -7.11
N TRP A 800 -30.65 20.94 -7.50
CA TRP A 800 -31.79 21.09 -8.42
C TRP A 800 -31.64 22.32 -9.31
N GLN A 801 -32.44 22.37 -10.37
CA GLN A 801 -32.54 23.53 -11.25
C GLN A 801 -33.99 24.02 -11.24
N GLU A 802 -34.20 25.31 -10.98
CA GLU A 802 -35.53 25.91 -11.04
C GLU A 802 -35.89 26.29 -12.48
N ALA A 803 -37.16 26.14 -12.84
CA ALA A 803 -37.68 26.53 -14.15
C ALA A 803 -37.45 28.03 -14.42
N ARG A 804 -37.14 28.37 -15.68
CA ARG A 804 -36.83 29.75 -16.10
C ARG A 804 -38.04 30.65 -15.88
N LYS A 805 -37.90 31.68 -15.04
CA LYS A 805 -38.97 32.66 -14.78
C LYS A 805 -39.12 33.69 -15.91
N SER A 806 -38.11 33.87 -16.78
CA SER A 806 -38.20 34.74 -17.95
C SER A 806 -37.25 34.34 -19.10
N PRO A 807 -37.53 34.71 -20.36
CA PRO A 807 -36.65 34.43 -21.52
C PRO A 807 -35.33 35.25 -21.52
N LYS A 808 -35.18 36.25 -20.65
CA LYS A 808 -34.02 37.15 -20.60
C LYS A 808 -33.01 36.82 -19.48
N GLU A 809 -33.26 35.82 -18.66
CA GLU A 809 -32.31 35.34 -17.65
C GLU A 809 -31.44 34.22 -18.24
N ASP A 810 -30.22 34.55 -18.66
CA ASP A 810 -29.22 33.63 -19.23
C ASP A 810 -28.50 32.74 -18.19
N LYS A 811 -29.03 32.60 -16.97
CA LYS A 811 -28.32 31.88 -15.88
C LYS A 811 -28.97 30.53 -15.57
N ASN A 812 -28.22 29.46 -15.79
CA ASN A 812 -28.48 28.14 -15.20
C ASN A 812 -28.49 28.29 -13.67
N ASN A 813 -29.67 28.39 -13.05
CA ASN A 813 -29.82 28.51 -11.60
C ASN A 813 -29.71 27.13 -10.93
N TYR A 814 -28.52 26.54 -11.02
CA TYR A 814 -28.19 25.33 -10.29
C TYR A 814 -28.10 25.70 -8.80
N LYS A 815 -28.81 24.98 -7.95
CA LYS A 815 -28.78 25.18 -6.50
C LYS A 815 -28.32 23.89 -5.85
N ASN A 816 -27.17 23.90 -5.19
CA ASN A 816 -26.73 22.81 -4.31
C ASN A 816 -26.75 23.29 -2.85
N LYS A 817 -27.82 22.97 -2.12
CA LYS A 817 -28.04 23.45 -0.74
C LYS A 817 -28.33 22.31 0.23
N GLN A 818 -28.07 22.56 1.51
CA GLN A 818 -28.50 21.71 2.62
C GLN A 818 -30.01 21.81 2.78
N MET A 819 -30.72 20.69 2.66
CA MET A 819 -32.17 20.70 2.62
C MET A 819 -32.84 21.16 3.91
N CYS A 820 -32.13 21.07 5.05
CA CYS A 820 -32.65 21.56 6.32
C CYS A 820 -32.84 23.09 6.34
N CYS A 821 -32.01 23.83 5.59
CA CYS A 821 -32.04 25.30 5.50
C CYS A 821 -32.86 25.83 4.31
N VAL A 822 -33.42 24.95 3.47
CA VAL A 822 -34.16 25.36 2.27
C VAL A 822 -35.64 25.50 2.64
N SER A 823 -36.17 26.71 2.51
CA SER A 823 -37.60 26.95 2.66
C SER A 823 -38.35 26.42 1.44
N THR A 824 -39.24 25.45 1.67
CA THR A 824 -40.07 24.85 0.62
C THR A 824 -41.52 24.74 1.09
N PRO A 825 -42.49 24.65 0.17
CA PRO A 825 -43.84 24.27 0.52
C PRO A 825 -43.88 22.82 1.02
N VAL A 826 -44.57 22.59 2.14
CA VAL A 826 -44.71 21.26 2.75
C VAL A 826 -46.07 20.67 2.38
N VAL A 827 -46.06 19.53 1.70
CA VAL A 827 -47.25 18.75 1.34
C VAL A 827 -47.33 17.52 2.24
N SER A 828 -48.33 17.46 3.10
CA SER A 828 -48.46 16.38 4.10
C SER A 828 -49.59 15.41 3.77
N PHE A 829 -49.25 14.13 3.73
CA PHE A 829 -50.20 13.06 3.47
C PHE A 829 -50.56 12.36 4.78
N ILE A 830 -51.85 12.37 5.11
CA ILE A 830 -52.39 11.73 6.32
C ILE A 830 -53.52 10.78 5.96
N ARG A 831 -53.66 9.71 6.74
CA ARG A 831 -54.78 8.76 6.64
C ARG A 831 -55.68 8.96 7.84
N VAL A 832 -56.98 9.01 7.62
CA VAL A 832 -57.99 9.05 8.69
C VAL A 832 -58.86 7.81 8.54
N GLY A 833 -58.77 6.91 9.53
CA GLY A 833 -59.50 5.65 9.54
C GLY A 833 -58.85 4.54 8.72
N ASN A 834 -59.23 3.30 9.06
CA ASN A 834 -58.68 2.07 8.47
C ASN A 834 -59.46 1.56 7.24
N GLY A 835 -60.57 2.19 6.88
CA GLY A 835 -61.45 1.75 5.79
C GLY A 835 -60.95 2.03 4.36
N PHE A 836 -59.97 2.94 4.19
CA PHE A 836 -59.49 3.32 2.86
C PHE A 836 -58.71 2.17 2.18
N SER A 837 -59.16 1.75 1.00
CA SER A 837 -58.64 0.55 0.33
C SER A 837 -57.25 0.73 -0.28
N ALA A 838 -56.95 1.91 -0.85
CA ALA A 838 -55.69 2.19 -1.51
C ALA A 838 -54.56 2.55 -0.53
N SER A 839 -53.32 2.25 -0.93
CA SER A 839 -52.13 2.54 -0.12
C SER A 839 -51.70 4.00 -0.25
N LYS A 840 -51.60 4.71 0.89
CA LYS A 840 -51.14 6.11 0.95
C LYS A 840 -49.75 6.30 0.35
N SER A 841 -48.79 5.51 0.82
CA SER A 841 -47.39 5.56 0.35
C SER A 841 -47.28 5.22 -1.15
N GLN A 842 -48.15 4.35 -1.67
CA GLN A 842 -48.16 4.03 -3.11
C GLN A 842 -48.64 5.22 -3.94
N ILE A 843 -49.70 5.91 -3.52
CA ILE A 843 -50.16 7.14 -4.19
C ILE A 843 -49.04 8.19 -4.18
N MET A 844 -48.33 8.33 -3.07
CA MET A 844 -47.17 9.25 -2.99
C MET A 844 -46.03 8.83 -3.92
N ASN A 845 -45.73 7.52 -4.02
CA ASN A 845 -44.74 7.03 -4.99
C ASN A 845 -45.18 7.36 -6.42
N CYS A 846 -46.42 7.08 -6.80
CA CYS A 846 -46.94 7.42 -8.14
C CYS A 846 -46.77 8.92 -8.47
N LEU A 847 -46.93 9.81 -7.48
CA LEU A 847 -46.70 11.26 -7.65
C LEU A 847 -45.23 11.62 -7.87
N LEU A 848 -44.29 10.90 -7.26
CA LEU A 848 -42.87 11.23 -7.22
C LEU A 848 -42.00 10.38 -8.18
N SER A 849 -42.47 9.21 -8.60
CA SER A 849 -41.64 8.18 -9.25
C SER A 849 -41.81 8.14 -10.78
N LYS A 850 -40.78 8.57 -11.50
CA LYS A 850 -40.32 7.95 -12.77
C LYS A 850 -39.04 7.12 -12.53
N ARG A 851 -38.83 6.63 -11.29
CA ARG A 851 -37.54 6.10 -10.80
C ARG A 851 -37.54 4.56 -10.76
N LYS A 852 -36.35 3.95 -10.59
CA LYS A 852 -36.15 2.49 -10.63
C LYS A 852 -36.76 1.74 -9.43
N HIS A 853 -37.03 2.42 -8.31
CA HIS A 853 -37.54 1.84 -7.07
C HIS A 853 -38.43 2.83 -6.29
N ASP A 854 -39.14 2.32 -5.28
CA ASP A 854 -40.09 3.09 -4.46
C ASP A 854 -39.39 4.00 -3.43
N ILE A 855 -39.86 5.25 -3.32
CA ILE A 855 -39.34 6.24 -2.37
C ILE A 855 -39.88 5.99 -0.96
N PHE A 856 -41.17 5.68 -0.83
CA PHE A 856 -41.84 5.32 0.41
C PHE A 856 -42.16 3.82 0.41
N PHE A 857 -41.92 3.13 1.53
CA PHE A 857 -42.32 1.73 1.66
C PHE A 857 -43.85 1.63 1.74
N HIS A 858 -44.44 0.69 1.01
CA HIS A 858 -45.90 0.54 0.89
C HIS A 858 -46.35 -0.92 1.01
N ARG A 859 -47.67 -1.12 1.18
CA ARG A 859 -48.28 -2.44 1.47
C ARG A 859 -48.07 -3.54 0.42
N HIS A 860 -47.62 -3.19 -0.79
CA HIS A 860 -47.38 -4.14 -1.87
C HIS A 860 -45.88 -4.38 -2.09
N CYS A 861 -45.02 -3.75 -1.29
CA CYS A 861 -43.59 -4.05 -1.27
C CYS A 861 -43.37 -5.47 -0.73
N ARG A 862 -42.33 -6.14 -1.24
CA ARG A 862 -41.90 -7.45 -0.73
C ARG A 862 -41.55 -7.35 0.76
N GLY A 863 -42.05 -8.30 1.55
CA GLY A 863 -41.84 -8.34 3.00
C GLY A 863 -42.84 -7.54 3.83
N SER A 864 -43.74 -6.78 3.20
CA SER A 864 -44.80 -6.08 3.93
C SER A 864 -45.73 -7.07 4.64
N SER A 865 -46.03 -6.79 5.90
CA SER A 865 -46.94 -7.53 6.77
C SER A 865 -47.80 -6.54 7.56
N LYS A 866 -48.89 -7.03 8.16
CA LYS A 866 -49.69 -6.22 9.09
C LYS A 866 -48.98 -6.03 10.44
N ASP A 867 -48.04 -6.92 10.76
CA ASP A 867 -47.31 -6.99 12.03
C ASP A 867 -46.06 -6.07 12.01
N CYS A 868 -46.26 -4.77 11.72
CA CYS A 868 -45.18 -3.77 11.76
C CYS A 868 -45.25 -3.01 13.09
N LEU A 869 -44.17 -3.05 13.86
CA LEU A 869 -44.13 -2.56 15.24
C LEU A 869 -43.70 -1.08 15.34
N LEU A 870 -42.67 -0.68 14.60
CA LEU A 870 -41.95 0.59 14.83
C LEU A 870 -42.33 1.73 13.89
N MET A 871 -43.17 1.49 12.88
CA MET A 871 -43.58 2.54 11.93
C MET A 871 -44.80 3.33 12.38
N GLY A 872 -45.58 2.87 13.37
CA GLY A 872 -46.74 3.60 13.87
C GLY A 872 -46.36 4.99 14.36
N GLY A 873 -46.98 6.03 13.83
CA GLY A 873 -46.74 7.43 14.23
C GLY A 873 -45.43 8.04 13.73
N VAL A 874 -44.61 7.28 12.98
CA VAL A 874 -43.42 7.82 12.29
C VAL A 874 -43.88 8.74 11.17
N VAL A 875 -43.29 9.93 11.09
CA VAL A 875 -43.44 10.79 9.91
C VAL A 875 -42.19 10.66 9.07
N GLU A 876 -42.31 10.26 7.82
CA GLU A 876 -41.20 10.30 6.87
C GLU A 876 -41.24 11.60 6.03
N VAL A 877 -40.07 12.10 5.62
CA VAL A 877 -39.89 13.26 4.75
C VAL A 877 -39.15 12.88 3.47
N CYS A 878 -39.53 13.50 2.35
CA CYS A 878 -38.84 13.41 1.08
C CYS A 878 -38.88 14.78 0.37
N TRP A 879 -37.89 15.06 -0.47
CA TRP A 879 -37.86 16.28 -1.27
C TRP A 879 -37.99 15.95 -2.75
N PHE A 880 -38.90 16.66 -3.42
CA PHE A 880 -38.96 16.71 -4.87
C PHE A 880 -38.06 17.85 -5.35
N CYS A 881 -37.08 17.53 -6.19
CA CYS A 881 -36.07 18.45 -6.70
C CYS A 881 -36.16 18.46 -8.25
N PRO A 882 -36.55 19.59 -8.86
CA PRO A 882 -36.66 19.69 -10.33
C PRO A 882 -35.28 19.64 -11.03
N GLY A 883 -35.26 19.06 -12.23
CA GLY A 883 -34.09 18.88 -13.08
C GLY A 883 -33.89 19.98 -14.14
N GLY A 884 -34.90 20.83 -14.36
CA GLY A 884 -34.85 21.96 -15.29
C GLY A 884 -35.41 21.69 -16.70
N GLU A 885 -36.11 20.57 -16.92
CA GLU A 885 -36.83 20.29 -18.18
C GLU A 885 -38.19 21.01 -18.24
N ASP A 886 -38.64 21.41 -19.44
CA ASP A 886 -39.90 22.15 -19.64
C ASP A 886 -41.18 21.32 -19.33
N GLU A 887 -41.07 19.98 -19.26
CA GLU A 887 -42.19 19.05 -18.97
C GLU A 887 -42.07 18.36 -17.59
N GLU A 888 -41.55 19.05 -16.58
CA GLU A 888 -41.48 18.50 -15.22
C GLU A 888 -42.80 18.57 -14.44
N ARG A 889 -42.97 17.67 -13.48
CA ARG A 889 -44.20 17.55 -12.67
C ARG A 889 -44.42 18.77 -11.77
N PHE A 890 -43.35 19.35 -11.22
CA PHE A 890 -43.42 20.55 -10.40
C PHE A 890 -42.24 21.48 -10.70
N ASP A 891 -42.52 22.78 -10.80
CA ASP A 891 -41.54 23.80 -11.24
C ASP A 891 -40.63 24.28 -10.11
N THR A 892 -40.95 23.90 -8.87
CA THR A 892 -40.27 24.33 -7.63
C THR A 892 -39.96 23.13 -6.75
N CYS A 893 -38.98 23.28 -5.85
CA CYS A 893 -38.65 22.24 -4.88
C CYS A 893 -39.75 22.12 -3.81
N LEU A 894 -40.26 20.91 -3.57
CA LEU A 894 -41.34 20.62 -2.63
C LEU A 894 -40.89 19.63 -1.56
N THR A 895 -41.36 19.80 -0.32
CA THR A 895 -41.19 18.82 0.76
C THR A 895 -42.46 18.00 0.92
N PHE A 896 -42.35 16.68 0.80
CA PHE A 896 -43.44 15.75 1.05
C PHE A 896 -43.26 15.09 2.40
N THR A 897 -44.33 14.99 3.19
CA THR A 897 -44.34 14.29 4.47
C THR A 897 -45.42 13.22 4.52
N ASN A 898 -45.10 12.09 5.14
CA ASN A 898 -45.94 10.90 5.19
C ASN A 898 -46.11 10.43 6.65
N LEU A 899 -47.28 10.68 7.26
CA LEU A 899 -47.59 10.17 8.60
C LEU A 899 -48.04 8.70 8.56
N HIS A 900 -47.24 7.77 9.09
CA HIS A 900 -47.62 6.37 9.16
C HIS A 900 -48.61 6.10 10.29
N GLY A 901 -49.51 5.14 10.08
CA GLY A 901 -50.63 4.85 10.99
C GLY A 901 -51.91 5.65 10.71
N ASP A 902 -52.91 5.50 11.57
CA ASP A 902 -54.12 6.30 11.56
C ASP A 902 -53.85 7.64 12.27
N ALA A 903 -54.17 8.77 11.62
CA ALA A 903 -53.95 10.09 12.20
C ALA A 903 -54.70 10.29 13.53
N LYS A 904 -55.79 9.54 13.75
CA LYS A 904 -56.51 9.53 15.03
C LYS A 904 -55.64 9.10 16.21
N GLU A 905 -54.73 8.15 16.00
CA GLU A 905 -53.88 7.59 17.07
C GLU A 905 -52.67 8.49 17.38
N HIS A 906 -52.44 9.52 16.57
CA HIS A 906 -51.22 10.33 16.57
C HIS A 906 -51.53 11.83 16.58
N GLU A 907 -52.31 12.27 17.58
CA GLU A 907 -52.82 13.64 17.68
C GLU A 907 -51.69 14.69 17.66
N LYS A 908 -50.60 14.49 18.42
CA LYS A 908 -49.48 15.44 18.47
C LYS A 908 -48.83 15.62 17.09
N GLN A 909 -48.56 14.52 16.37
CA GLN A 909 -47.99 14.57 15.02
C GLN A 909 -48.97 15.21 14.04
N LEU A 910 -50.27 14.94 14.17
CA LEU A 910 -51.31 15.56 13.35
C LEU A 910 -51.37 17.07 13.54
N THR A 911 -51.42 17.57 14.78
CA THR A 911 -51.44 19.01 15.07
C THR A 911 -50.17 19.71 14.60
N PHE A 912 -49.01 19.07 14.77
CA PHE A 912 -47.75 19.58 14.24
C PHE A 912 -47.79 19.70 12.71
N LEU A 913 -48.21 18.64 12.00
CA LEU A 913 -48.34 18.66 10.54
C LEU A 913 -49.32 19.74 10.09
N GLN A 914 -50.46 19.91 10.76
CA GLN A 914 -51.42 20.98 10.44
C GLN A 914 -50.81 22.39 10.46
N GLU A 915 -49.85 22.65 11.35
CA GLU A 915 -49.18 23.94 11.46
C GLU A 915 -48.11 24.13 10.37
N VAL A 916 -47.30 23.10 10.10
CA VAL A 916 -46.17 23.18 9.15
C VAL A 916 -46.56 22.99 7.69
N SER A 917 -47.68 22.31 7.39
CA SER A 917 -48.09 22.04 6.01
C SER A 917 -48.56 23.30 5.27
N SER A 918 -48.06 23.48 4.05
CA SER A 918 -48.64 24.40 3.06
C SER A 918 -49.90 23.81 2.42
N LEU A 919 -49.95 22.47 2.30
CA LEU A 919 -51.07 21.71 1.75
C LEU A 919 -51.20 20.37 2.48
N ILE A 920 -52.43 20.00 2.85
CA ILE A 920 -52.70 18.69 3.48
C ILE A 920 -53.52 17.83 2.52
N VAL A 921 -53.11 16.58 2.35
CA VAL A 921 -53.82 15.55 1.59
C VAL A 921 -54.31 14.48 2.56
N VAL A 922 -55.63 14.34 2.65
CA VAL A 922 -56.31 13.43 3.58
C VAL A 922 -56.91 12.26 2.82
N LEU A 923 -56.55 11.05 3.22
CA LEU A 923 -57.13 9.82 2.70
C LEU A 923 -58.14 9.30 3.70
N MET A 924 -59.39 9.15 3.28
CA MET A 924 -60.48 8.71 4.16
C MET A 924 -61.53 7.91 3.38
N SER A 925 -62.16 6.96 4.05
CA SER A 925 -63.24 6.16 3.44
C SER A 925 -64.58 6.87 3.55
N THR A 926 -65.44 6.75 2.54
CA THR A 926 -66.80 7.31 2.63
C THR A 926 -67.72 6.51 3.55
N SER A 927 -67.37 5.25 3.86
CA SER A 927 -68.12 4.38 4.77
C SER A 927 -67.73 4.57 6.23
N ASP A 928 -66.86 5.54 6.54
CA ASP A 928 -66.43 5.82 7.90
C ASP A 928 -67.52 6.58 8.70
N ASP A 929 -68.18 5.86 9.60
CA ASP A 929 -69.17 6.39 10.53
C ASP A 929 -68.56 6.80 11.89
N ASN A 930 -67.23 6.70 12.05
CA ASN A 930 -66.58 7.08 13.29
C ASN A 930 -66.69 8.59 13.55
N LYS A 931 -67.34 8.96 14.65
CA LYS A 931 -67.56 10.36 15.06
C LYS A 931 -66.25 11.13 15.25
N GLU A 932 -65.20 10.46 15.70
CA GLU A 932 -63.90 11.05 15.97
C GLU A 932 -63.13 11.34 14.68
N ASN A 933 -63.16 10.42 13.73
CA ASN A 933 -62.59 10.62 12.39
C ASN A 933 -63.28 11.78 11.67
N ARG A 934 -64.60 11.91 11.81
CA ARG A 934 -65.36 13.07 11.32
C ARG A 934 -64.98 14.37 12.00
N LYS A 935 -64.63 14.34 13.29
CA LYS A 935 -64.13 15.52 14.02
C LYS A 935 -62.79 15.95 13.45
N ILE A 936 -61.83 15.03 13.29
CA ILE A 936 -60.50 15.32 12.71
C ILE A 936 -60.62 15.96 11.32
N VAL A 937 -61.42 15.37 10.42
CA VAL A 937 -61.62 15.92 9.06
C VAL A 937 -62.31 17.28 9.10
N ARG A 938 -63.25 17.49 10.04
CA ARG A 938 -63.91 18.79 10.22
C ARG A 938 -62.93 19.85 10.72
N ASP A 939 -62.09 19.53 11.69
CA ASP A 939 -61.10 20.43 12.26
C ASP A 939 -60.06 20.82 11.19
N LEU A 940 -59.57 19.83 10.41
CA LEU A 940 -58.75 20.05 9.22
C LEU A 940 -59.43 20.93 8.18
N SER A 941 -60.73 20.74 7.97
CA SER A 941 -61.54 21.53 7.04
C SER A 941 -61.86 22.93 7.57
N GLN A 942 -61.73 23.21 8.86
CA GLN A 942 -61.93 24.55 9.43
C GLN A 942 -60.64 25.38 9.40
N SER A 943 -59.48 24.72 9.27
CA SER A 943 -58.19 25.36 9.06
C SER A 943 -58.17 26.25 7.81
N PRO A 944 -57.44 27.38 7.83
CA PRO A 944 -57.21 28.20 6.63
C PRO A 944 -56.27 27.54 5.62
N ARG A 945 -55.67 26.38 5.95
CA ARG A 945 -54.76 25.65 5.06
C ARG A 945 -55.52 25.00 3.89
N PRO A 946 -54.96 25.04 2.67
CA PRO A 946 -55.45 24.25 1.55
C PRO A 946 -55.54 22.75 1.89
N LEU A 947 -56.61 22.10 1.41
CA LEU A 947 -56.93 20.71 1.75
C LEU A 947 -57.39 19.93 0.51
N ILE A 948 -56.82 18.74 0.31
CA ILE A 948 -57.30 17.75 -0.67
C ILE A 948 -57.82 16.52 0.09
N CYS A 949 -59.07 16.13 -0.14
CA CYS A 949 -59.64 14.90 0.40
C CYS A 949 -59.76 13.84 -0.69
N LEU A 950 -59.11 12.69 -0.50
CA LEU A 950 -59.20 11.51 -1.35
C LEU A 950 -60.22 10.53 -0.78
N LEU A 951 -61.21 10.16 -1.60
CA LEU A 951 -62.33 9.28 -1.21
C LEU A 951 -62.39 8.03 -2.09
N ASP A 952 -62.48 6.86 -1.46
CA ASP A 952 -62.48 5.53 -2.09
C ASP A 952 -63.72 5.23 -2.95
N ASN A 953 -64.90 5.70 -2.55
CA ASN A 953 -66.16 5.29 -3.17
C ASN A 953 -66.83 6.33 -4.10
N LYS A 954 -66.22 7.50 -4.33
CA LYS A 954 -66.74 8.52 -5.25
C LYS A 954 -66.01 8.45 -6.61
N GLU A 955 -66.76 8.62 -7.71
CA GLU A 955 -66.21 8.61 -9.08
C GLU A 955 -65.86 10.02 -9.60
N LYS A 956 -66.61 11.05 -9.19
CA LYS A 956 -66.46 12.43 -9.70
C LYS A 956 -65.84 13.36 -8.67
N THR A 957 -64.91 14.20 -9.14
CA THR A 957 -64.31 15.31 -8.41
C THR A 957 -65.37 16.38 -8.18
N MET A 958 -65.63 16.76 -6.93
CA MET A 958 -66.49 17.89 -6.61
C MET A 958 -65.62 19.04 -6.13
N ALA A 959 -65.58 20.14 -6.88
CA ALA A 959 -65.08 21.40 -6.37
C ALA A 959 -66.09 21.92 -5.34
N ASN A 960 -65.70 21.95 -4.06
CA ASN A 960 -66.54 22.55 -3.04
C ASN A 960 -66.47 24.08 -3.18
N ASN A 961 -67.49 24.81 -2.72
CA ASN A 961 -67.65 26.28 -2.93
C ASN A 961 -66.54 27.18 -2.35
N SER A 962 -65.45 26.63 -1.81
CA SER A 962 -64.27 27.35 -1.32
C SER A 962 -63.05 27.03 -2.19
N ASN A 963 -62.41 28.05 -2.78
CA ASN A 963 -61.26 27.93 -3.71
C ASN A 963 -60.02 27.18 -3.17
N GLN A 964 -59.99 26.80 -1.88
CA GLN A 964 -58.85 26.15 -1.21
C GLN A 964 -59.08 24.67 -0.85
N LYS A 965 -60.29 24.10 -1.07
CA LYS A 965 -60.63 22.74 -0.64
C LYS A 965 -61.14 21.91 -1.82
N VAL A 966 -60.51 20.77 -2.07
CA VAL A 966 -60.81 19.93 -3.23
C VAL A 966 -61.09 18.49 -2.77
N ILE A 967 -62.13 17.88 -3.32
CA ILE A 967 -62.47 16.48 -3.05
C ILE A 967 -62.27 15.68 -4.34
N ILE A 968 -61.37 14.70 -4.32
CA ILE A 968 -61.07 13.82 -5.45
C ILE A 968 -61.54 12.42 -5.10
N GLY A 969 -62.33 11.82 -5.99
CA GLY A 969 -62.76 10.44 -5.89
C GLY A 969 -61.79 9.51 -6.61
N ILE A 970 -61.43 8.37 -6.02
CA ILE A 970 -60.47 7.41 -6.62
C ILE A 970 -61.16 6.21 -7.29
N ARG A 971 -62.49 6.05 -7.14
CA ARG A 971 -63.21 4.88 -7.66
C ARG A 971 -63.16 4.83 -9.18
N ASN A 972 -62.84 3.66 -9.74
CA ASN A 972 -62.81 3.39 -11.19
C ASN A 972 -61.85 4.28 -11.99
N ARG A 973 -60.83 4.87 -11.36
CA ARG A 973 -59.80 5.66 -12.02
C ARG A 973 -58.52 4.85 -12.17
N ASN A 974 -57.82 5.04 -13.28
CA ASN A 974 -56.48 4.49 -13.42
C ASN A 974 -55.46 5.32 -12.62
N GLU A 975 -54.31 4.71 -12.28
CA GLU A 975 -53.27 5.38 -11.48
C GLU A 975 -52.72 6.64 -12.17
N GLY A 976 -52.64 6.65 -13.50
CA GLY A 976 -52.13 7.79 -14.27
C GLY A 976 -53.03 9.02 -14.20
N GLU A 977 -54.33 8.86 -14.43
CA GLU A 977 -55.35 9.91 -14.34
C GLU A 977 -55.42 10.52 -12.94
N LEU A 978 -55.40 9.68 -11.91
CA LEU A 978 -55.38 10.14 -10.52
C LEU A 978 -54.12 10.96 -10.22
N THR A 979 -52.97 10.51 -10.73
CA THR A 979 -51.67 11.18 -10.55
C THR A 979 -51.65 12.56 -11.21
N GLU A 980 -52.08 12.65 -12.47
CA GLU A 980 -52.13 13.93 -13.21
C GLU A 980 -53.10 14.94 -12.57
N GLU A 981 -54.27 14.48 -12.13
CA GLU A 981 -55.22 15.35 -11.42
C GLU A 981 -54.67 15.83 -10.08
N LEU A 982 -53.99 14.96 -9.33
CA LEU A 982 -53.33 15.33 -8.08
C LEU A 982 -52.21 16.36 -8.32
N ILE A 983 -51.35 16.14 -9.32
CA ILE A 983 -50.27 17.08 -9.67
C ILE A 983 -50.86 18.45 -10.03
N THR A 984 -51.88 18.48 -10.88
CA THR A 984 -52.57 19.70 -11.31
C THR A 984 -53.21 20.43 -10.12
N THR A 985 -53.86 19.69 -9.22
CA THR A 985 -54.52 20.23 -8.04
C THR A 985 -53.51 20.78 -7.03
N ILE A 986 -52.44 20.02 -6.75
CA ILE A 986 -51.36 20.45 -5.86
C ILE A 986 -50.72 21.73 -6.40
N ARG A 987 -50.41 21.79 -7.72
CA ARG A 987 -49.84 22.99 -8.35
C ARG A 987 -50.73 24.21 -8.18
N ARG A 988 -52.04 24.06 -8.43
CA ARG A 988 -53.03 25.12 -8.27
C ARG A 988 -53.14 25.60 -6.82
N LEU A 989 -53.18 24.68 -5.84
CA LEU A 989 -53.36 25.04 -4.43
C LEU A 989 -52.10 25.65 -3.83
N LEU A 990 -50.91 25.19 -4.24
CA LEU A 990 -49.65 25.76 -3.78
C LEU A 990 -49.44 27.19 -4.29
N GLN A 991 -49.96 27.55 -5.48
CA GLN A 991 -49.97 28.94 -5.96
C GLN A 991 -50.84 29.88 -5.10
N LEU A 992 -51.77 29.32 -4.30
CA LEU A 992 -52.64 30.09 -3.41
C LEU A 992 -52.09 30.19 -1.97
N SER A 993 -50.97 29.52 -1.67
CA SER A 993 -50.37 29.47 -0.34
C SER A 993 -48.97 30.10 -0.33
N ASP A 994 -48.77 31.14 0.47
CA ASP A 994 -47.45 31.78 0.64
C ASP A 994 -46.57 31.10 1.71
N THR A 995 -47.05 30.00 2.30
CA THR A 995 -46.33 29.33 3.39
C THR A 995 -45.23 28.45 2.83
N VAL A 996 -44.00 28.88 3.03
CA VAL A 996 -42.78 28.10 2.83
C VAL A 996 -42.04 28.01 4.15
N LEU A 997 -41.63 26.82 4.55
CA LEU A 997 -40.90 26.60 5.79
C LEU A 997 -39.68 25.73 5.50
N SER A 998 -38.57 26.04 6.14
CA SER A 998 -37.42 25.14 6.21
C SER A 998 -37.63 24.12 7.34
N ILE A 999 -36.84 23.05 7.35
CA ILE A 999 -36.90 22.08 8.46
C ILE A 999 -36.39 22.73 9.76
N GLU A 1000 -35.46 23.67 9.67
CA GLU A 1000 -35.04 24.50 10.81
C GLU A 1000 -36.21 25.30 11.37
N ASP A 1001 -37.04 25.93 10.52
CA ASP A 1001 -38.25 26.64 10.95
C ASP A 1001 -39.24 25.68 11.63
N CYS A 1002 -39.44 24.49 11.06
CA CYS A 1002 -40.26 23.43 11.63
C CYS A 1002 -39.79 23.02 13.03
N SER A 1003 -38.48 23.09 13.33
CA SER A 1003 -37.96 22.76 14.66
C SER A 1003 -38.46 23.72 15.75
N HIS A 1004 -38.70 24.99 15.43
CA HIS A 1004 -39.27 25.95 16.37
C HIS A 1004 -40.72 25.62 16.70
N ILE A 1005 -41.47 25.13 15.71
CA ILE A 1005 -42.85 24.67 15.89
C ILE A 1005 -42.86 23.35 16.68
N ALA A 1006 -41.97 22.41 16.35
CA ALA A 1006 -41.81 21.14 17.07
C ALA A 1006 -41.55 21.33 18.57
N ARG A 1007 -40.72 22.32 18.96
CA ARG A 1007 -40.50 22.69 20.36
C ARG A 1007 -41.78 23.13 21.07
N LYS A 1008 -42.65 23.91 20.40
CA LYS A 1008 -43.93 24.36 20.96
C LYS A 1008 -44.88 23.18 21.24
N HIS A 1009 -44.80 22.14 20.41
CA HIS A 1009 -45.59 20.90 20.56
C HIS A 1009 -44.94 19.88 21.51
N GLY A 1010 -43.82 20.22 22.14
CA GLY A 1010 -43.15 19.38 23.13
C GLY A 1010 -42.37 18.20 22.54
N PHE A 1011 -41.90 18.31 21.29
CA PHE A 1011 -41.01 17.31 20.69
C PHE A 1011 -39.56 17.51 21.12
N LEU A 1012 -38.83 16.41 21.27
CA LEU A 1012 -37.40 16.44 21.56
C LEU A 1012 -36.63 16.69 20.28
N ILE A 1013 -35.89 17.79 20.20
CA ILE A 1013 -35.02 18.06 19.06
C ILE A 1013 -33.68 17.39 19.32
N ASP A 1014 -33.22 16.53 18.41
CA ASP A 1014 -31.92 15.83 18.52
C ASP A 1014 -30.73 16.80 18.61
N GLU A 1015 -30.83 17.99 18.00
CA GLU A 1015 -29.87 19.09 18.11
C GLU A 1015 -29.90 19.82 19.47
N ASP A 1016 -30.94 19.68 20.28
CA ASP A 1016 -31.10 20.48 21.50
C ASP A 1016 -30.24 20.02 22.69
N LYS A 1017 -29.45 18.95 22.53
CA LYS A 1017 -28.50 18.43 23.51
C LYS A 1017 -27.46 19.47 23.90
N ARG A 1018 -27.02 19.45 25.16
CA ARG A 1018 -26.09 20.45 25.72
C ARG A 1018 -24.77 20.46 24.96
N GLU A 1019 -24.19 19.29 24.73
CA GLU A 1019 -22.92 19.10 24.04
C GLU A 1019 -22.97 19.61 22.59
N CYS A 1020 -24.11 19.41 21.90
CA CYS A 1020 -24.31 19.87 20.54
C CYS A 1020 -24.43 21.41 20.46
N LYS A 1021 -25.14 22.04 21.41
CA LYS A 1021 -25.27 23.51 21.48
C LYS A 1021 -23.94 24.19 21.81
N GLU A 1022 -23.24 23.71 22.84
CA GLU A 1022 -21.93 24.25 23.22
C GLU A 1022 -20.93 24.13 22.05
N ALA A 1023 -20.92 23.00 21.36
CA ALA A 1023 -20.10 22.78 20.18
C ALA A 1023 -20.45 23.73 19.02
N LYS A 1024 -21.74 24.00 18.80
CA LYS A 1024 -22.22 24.93 17.78
C LYS A 1024 -21.77 26.35 18.07
N GLU A 1025 -21.93 26.82 19.30
CA GLU A 1025 -21.51 28.16 19.73
C GLU A 1025 -20.00 28.36 19.52
N LYS A 1026 -19.18 27.36 19.88
CA LYS A 1026 -17.73 27.36 19.64
C LYS A 1026 -17.38 27.42 18.15
N ALA A 1027 -18.08 26.64 17.32
CA ALA A 1027 -17.91 26.70 15.87
C ALA A 1027 -18.33 28.08 15.31
N GLU A 1028 -19.38 28.70 15.82
CA GLU A 1028 -19.84 30.04 15.42
C GLU A 1028 -18.82 31.13 15.76
N ILE A 1029 -18.14 31.04 16.93
CA ILE A 1029 -17.03 31.93 17.30
C ILE A 1029 -15.90 31.87 16.27
N LEU A 1030 -15.46 30.67 15.87
CA LEU A 1030 -14.45 30.52 14.82
C LEU A 1030 -14.92 31.04 13.46
N MET A 1031 -16.20 30.83 13.13
CA MET A 1031 -16.76 31.37 11.90
C MET A 1031 -16.83 32.88 11.87
N ALA A 1032 -16.93 33.56 13.02
CA ALA A 1032 -16.84 35.01 13.09
C ALA A 1032 -15.44 35.48 12.67
N LEU A 1033 -14.39 34.87 13.23
CA LEU A 1033 -12.99 35.15 12.88
C LEU A 1033 -12.69 34.90 11.39
N LEU A 1034 -13.22 33.81 10.83
CA LEU A 1034 -13.05 33.49 9.40
C LEU A 1034 -13.73 34.50 8.47
N LYS A 1035 -14.87 35.09 8.88
CA LYS A 1035 -15.61 36.06 8.07
C LYS A 1035 -14.96 37.44 8.02
N GLU A 1036 -14.04 37.75 8.94
CA GLU A 1036 -13.28 39.01 8.94
C GLU A 1036 -12.25 39.05 7.79
N THR A 1037 -11.84 37.88 7.30
CA THR A 1037 -10.87 37.75 6.20
C THR A 1037 -11.56 37.38 4.90
N LYS A 1038 -11.04 37.87 3.76
CA LYS A 1038 -11.52 37.43 2.43
C LYS A 1038 -11.25 35.94 2.25
N ILE A 1039 -12.22 35.20 1.71
CA ILE A 1039 -12.13 33.73 1.55
C ILE A 1039 -10.84 33.30 0.81
N SER A 1040 -10.44 34.03 -0.24
CA SER A 1040 -9.21 33.75 -0.99
C SER A 1040 -7.92 33.99 -0.21
N GLN A 1041 -7.96 34.75 0.89
CA GLN A 1041 -6.82 35.09 1.73
C GLN A 1041 -6.80 34.33 3.05
N VAL A 1042 -7.86 33.56 3.36
CA VAL A 1042 -7.95 32.79 4.61
C VAL A 1042 -6.77 31.85 4.77
N LYS A 1043 -6.40 31.10 3.73
CA LYS A 1043 -5.27 30.16 3.81
C LYS A 1043 -3.93 30.85 4.03
N GLU A 1044 -3.70 31.97 3.34
CA GLU A 1044 -2.44 32.70 3.43
C GLU A 1044 -2.25 33.35 4.80
N ASN A 1045 -3.31 33.95 5.35
CA ASN A 1045 -3.25 34.72 6.58
C ASN A 1045 -3.49 33.89 7.84
N LEU A 1046 -4.39 32.90 7.78
CA LEU A 1046 -4.84 32.15 8.96
C LEU A 1046 -4.26 30.73 9.03
N LEU A 1047 -3.68 30.20 7.94
CA LEU A 1047 -3.01 28.89 7.89
C LEU A 1047 -1.55 29.02 7.37
N PRO A 1048 -0.69 29.81 8.06
CA PRO A 1048 0.64 30.15 7.58
C PRO A 1048 1.57 28.95 7.34
N LEU A 1049 1.37 27.84 8.05
CA LEU A 1049 2.17 26.62 7.89
C LEU A 1049 1.78 25.80 6.66
N GLN A 1050 0.64 26.04 6.03
CA GLN A 1050 0.21 25.33 4.81
C GLN A 1050 0.41 26.11 3.52
N GLY A 1051 1.03 27.30 3.57
CA GLY A 1051 1.25 28.16 2.42
C GLY A 1051 2.38 27.70 1.47
N GLN A 1052 2.91 28.65 0.69
CA GLN A 1052 3.95 28.38 -0.31
C GLN A 1052 5.22 27.71 0.26
N LEU A 1053 5.56 28.00 1.52
CA LEU A 1053 6.69 27.37 2.20
C LEU A 1053 6.47 25.86 2.38
N TRP A 1054 5.24 25.41 2.63
CA TRP A 1054 4.93 23.97 2.68
C TRP A 1054 5.03 23.32 1.32
N HIS A 1055 4.60 24.00 0.25
CA HIS A 1055 4.78 23.52 -1.11
C HIS A 1055 6.27 23.42 -1.50
N LEU A 1056 7.07 24.40 -1.09
CA LEU A 1056 8.52 24.39 -1.31
C LEU A 1056 9.18 23.27 -0.50
N TRP A 1057 8.77 23.09 0.76
CA TRP A 1057 9.22 21.97 1.59
C TRP A 1057 8.85 20.63 0.97
N CYS A 1058 7.59 20.43 0.55
CA CYS A 1058 7.14 19.23 -0.16
C CYS A 1058 7.89 19.02 -1.48
N LYS A 1059 8.23 20.09 -2.21
CA LYS A 1059 9.03 20.01 -3.43
C LYS A 1059 10.45 19.54 -3.12
N LYS A 1060 11.04 20.06 -2.04
CA LYS A 1060 12.35 19.63 -1.52
C LYS A 1060 12.32 18.20 -0.99
N ASP A 1061 11.23 17.80 -0.36
CA ASP A 1061 11.01 16.45 0.12
C ASP A 1061 10.83 15.47 -1.05
N LYS A 1062 10.06 15.82 -2.07
CA LYS A 1062 10.03 15.07 -3.33
C LYS A 1062 11.39 15.02 -4.02
N GLU A 1063 12.17 16.12 -3.96
CA GLU A 1063 13.55 16.16 -4.46
C GLU A 1063 14.46 15.20 -3.66
N LEU A 1064 14.21 15.01 -2.36
CA LEU A 1064 14.88 14.03 -1.49
C LEU A 1064 14.56 12.57 -1.86
N TYR A 1065 13.35 12.30 -2.36
CA TYR A 1065 12.93 10.97 -2.85
C TYR A 1065 13.21 10.76 -4.35
N HIS A 1066 13.77 11.76 -5.02
CA HIS A 1066 14.16 11.75 -6.43
C HIS A 1066 15.56 12.34 -6.59
N LEU A 1067 16.49 11.98 -5.70
CA LEU A 1067 17.84 12.54 -5.69
C LEU A 1067 18.55 12.16 -6.98
N ARG A 1068 18.83 13.18 -7.81
CA ARG A 1068 19.67 13.05 -9.00
C ARG A 1068 20.94 13.84 -8.78
N GLU A 1069 22.05 13.39 -9.35
CA GLU A 1069 23.28 14.19 -9.34
C GLU A 1069 23.07 15.52 -10.07
N LYS A 1070 23.22 16.64 -9.33
CA LYS A 1070 23.17 17.99 -9.88
C LYS A 1070 24.58 18.56 -10.03
N GLY A 1071 25.17 18.39 -11.22
CA GLY A 1071 26.47 18.98 -11.55
C GLY A 1071 27.63 18.37 -10.74
N ASN A 1072 28.42 19.21 -10.05
CA ASN A 1072 29.65 18.80 -9.35
C ASN A 1072 29.46 18.32 -7.89
N ARG A 1073 28.23 18.04 -7.45
CA ARG A 1073 27.87 17.71 -6.05
C ARG A 1073 27.48 16.23 -5.92
N SER A 1074 27.99 15.53 -4.90
CA SER A 1074 27.59 14.13 -4.62
C SER A 1074 26.12 14.05 -4.18
N ILE A 1075 25.51 12.86 -4.26
CA ILE A 1075 24.14 12.63 -3.76
C ILE A 1075 24.05 12.96 -2.28
N GLU A 1076 25.05 12.58 -1.49
CA GLU A 1076 25.05 12.81 -0.04
C GLU A 1076 25.21 14.30 0.28
N GLN A 1077 26.01 15.05 -0.49
CA GLN A 1077 26.08 16.51 -0.38
C GLN A 1077 24.76 17.16 -0.78
N HIS A 1078 24.15 16.71 -1.88
CA HIS A 1078 22.86 17.21 -2.32
C HIS A 1078 21.75 16.90 -1.31
N LYS A 1079 21.80 15.70 -0.69
CA LYS A 1079 20.92 15.30 0.41
C LYS A 1079 21.12 16.20 1.63
N CYS A 1080 22.36 16.43 2.05
CA CYS A 1080 22.68 17.33 3.16
C CYS A 1080 22.18 18.76 2.89
N GLU A 1081 22.36 19.27 1.67
CA GLU A 1081 21.86 20.58 1.24
C GLU A 1081 20.32 20.64 1.23
N ILE A 1082 19.65 19.60 0.72
CA ILE A 1082 18.18 19.52 0.73
C ILE A 1082 17.66 19.45 2.16
N GLU A 1083 18.28 18.66 3.03
CA GLU A 1083 17.93 18.59 4.45
C GLU A 1083 18.15 19.95 5.14
N THR A 1084 19.26 20.63 4.86
CA THR A 1084 19.54 21.98 5.38
C THR A 1084 18.53 23.00 4.87
N GLU A 1085 18.17 22.95 3.59
CA GLU A 1085 17.18 23.84 2.99
C GLU A 1085 15.76 23.55 3.51
N LYS A 1086 15.41 22.27 3.71
CA LYS A 1086 14.15 21.87 4.37
C LYS A 1086 14.08 22.43 5.79
N GLN A 1087 15.18 22.41 6.53
CA GLN A 1087 15.27 23.00 7.87
C GLN A 1087 15.15 24.53 7.82
N ARG A 1088 15.81 25.19 6.87
CA ARG A 1088 15.67 26.64 6.64
C ARG A 1088 14.22 27.02 6.36
N ILE A 1089 13.54 26.27 5.48
CA ILE A 1089 12.13 26.48 5.15
C ILE A 1089 11.25 26.26 6.38
N ARG A 1090 11.51 25.22 7.18
CA ARG A 1090 10.79 24.94 8.42
C ARG A 1090 10.94 26.07 9.44
N HIS A 1091 12.15 26.61 9.58
CA HIS A 1091 12.43 27.74 10.44
C HIS A 1091 11.72 29.02 9.99
N GLU A 1092 11.70 29.29 8.68
CA GLU A 1092 10.97 30.40 8.08
C GLU A 1092 9.44 30.24 8.29
N GLN A 1093 8.93 29.01 8.18
CA GLN A 1093 7.54 28.66 8.49
C GLN A 1093 7.17 28.99 9.94
N LEU A 1094 7.98 28.54 10.90
CA LEU A 1094 7.75 28.79 12.32
C LEU A 1094 7.83 30.29 12.64
N THR A 1095 8.78 31.01 12.04
CA THR A 1095 8.90 32.47 12.23
C THR A 1095 7.66 33.22 11.74
N ARG A 1096 6.99 32.73 10.69
CA ARG A 1096 5.73 33.32 10.19
C ARG A 1096 4.50 32.92 11.00
N ALA A 1097 4.53 31.73 11.61
CA ALA A 1097 3.41 31.16 12.34
C ALA A 1097 3.28 31.68 13.79
N PHE A 1098 4.36 32.26 14.34
CA PHE A 1098 4.38 32.82 15.69
C PHE A 1098 4.47 34.36 15.67
N PRO A 1099 3.67 35.07 16.50
CA PRO A 1099 2.70 34.56 17.46
C PRO A 1099 1.49 33.90 16.80
N LEU A 1100 0.86 32.94 17.50
CA LEU A 1100 -0.32 32.23 17.00
C LEU A 1100 -1.43 33.22 16.67
N ASN A 1101 -2.12 33.00 15.57
CA ASN A 1101 -3.30 33.79 15.24
C ASN A 1101 -4.51 33.36 16.10
N ASP A 1102 -5.47 34.28 16.26
CA ASP A 1102 -6.65 34.07 17.10
C ASP A 1102 -7.46 32.83 16.71
N LEU A 1103 -7.47 32.46 15.43
CA LEU A 1103 -8.17 31.29 14.91
C LEU A 1103 -7.55 29.98 15.44
N ILE A 1104 -6.25 29.79 15.22
CA ILE A 1104 -5.52 28.59 15.64
C ILE A 1104 -5.47 28.50 17.16
N GLN A 1105 -5.26 29.64 17.83
CA GLN A 1105 -5.33 29.68 19.30
C GLN A 1105 -6.69 29.18 19.80
N SER A 1106 -7.79 29.71 19.24
CA SER A 1106 -9.15 29.28 19.61
C SER A 1106 -9.40 27.80 19.31
N VAL A 1107 -8.90 27.27 18.18
CA VAL A 1107 -8.99 25.84 17.85
C VAL A 1107 -8.25 25.00 18.89
N LEU A 1108 -7.00 25.34 19.21
CA LEU A 1108 -6.18 24.62 20.19
C LEU A 1108 -6.84 24.63 21.59
N GLU A 1109 -7.36 25.77 22.03
CA GLU A 1109 -8.11 25.89 23.30
C GLU A 1109 -9.36 24.99 23.32
N ILE A 1110 -10.11 24.92 22.21
CA ILE A 1110 -11.30 24.06 22.09
C ILE A 1110 -10.91 22.58 22.17
N LEU A 1111 -9.83 22.17 21.50
CA LEU A 1111 -9.36 20.78 21.50
C LEU A 1111 -8.86 20.32 22.87
N GLN A 1112 -8.21 21.21 23.62
CA GLN A 1112 -7.73 20.91 24.98
C GLN A 1112 -8.87 20.80 26.00
N THR A 1113 -9.84 21.72 25.93
CA THR A 1113 -10.94 21.77 26.91
C THR A 1113 -11.84 20.52 26.88
N HIS A 1114 -11.81 19.76 25.77
CA HIS A 1114 -12.80 18.73 25.47
C HIS A 1114 -12.21 17.43 24.89
N SER A 1115 -10.93 17.14 25.12
CA SER A 1115 -10.18 16.04 24.47
C SER A 1115 -10.84 14.65 24.56
N GLU A 1116 -11.76 14.43 25.50
CA GLU A 1116 -12.48 13.15 25.68
C GLU A 1116 -14.03 13.24 25.58
N THR A 1117 -14.60 14.36 25.11
CA THR A 1117 -16.07 14.56 25.12
C THR A 1117 -16.72 14.50 23.73
N HIS A 1118 -17.99 14.07 23.67
CA HIS A 1118 -18.84 14.14 22.47
C HIS A 1118 -18.90 15.56 21.86
N THR A 1119 -18.71 16.61 22.68
CA THR A 1119 -18.67 18.02 22.28
C THR A 1119 -17.63 18.28 21.17
N THR A 1120 -16.45 17.66 21.24
CA THR A 1120 -15.40 17.83 20.21
C THR A 1120 -15.84 17.27 18.85
N LEU A 1121 -16.52 16.13 18.85
CA LEU A 1121 -17.05 15.52 17.62
C LEU A 1121 -18.16 16.38 17.00
N TYR A 1122 -19.08 16.91 17.83
CA TYR A 1122 -20.10 17.85 17.35
C TYR A 1122 -19.46 19.13 16.80
N PHE A 1123 -18.41 19.63 17.47
CA PHE A 1123 -17.72 20.85 17.08
C PHE A 1123 -17.11 20.72 15.68
N PHE A 1124 -16.35 19.65 15.43
CA PHE A 1124 -15.80 19.41 14.09
C PHE A 1124 -16.90 19.27 13.05
N GLN A 1125 -17.97 18.54 13.36
CA GLN A 1125 -19.08 18.34 12.44
C GLN A 1125 -19.78 19.68 12.11
N TRP A 1126 -20.02 20.55 13.09
CA TRP A 1126 -20.54 21.91 12.89
C TRP A 1126 -19.60 22.78 12.08
N LEU A 1127 -18.30 22.77 12.43
CA LEU A 1127 -17.29 23.56 11.75
C LEU A 1127 -17.19 23.18 10.27
N GLY A 1128 -17.13 21.89 9.94
CA GLY A 1128 -17.14 21.45 8.54
C GLY A 1128 -18.39 21.86 7.79
N MET A 1129 -19.55 21.84 8.43
CA MET A 1129 -20.79 22.33 7.82
C MET A 1129 -20.74 23.83 7.54
N PHE A 1130 -20.25 24.63 8.49
CA PHE A 1130 -20.14 26.08 8.32
C PHE A 1130 -19.09 26.48 7.29
N LEU A 1131 -17.92 25.83 7.27
CA LEU A 1131 -16.88 26.03 6.25
C LEU A 1131 -17.38 25.73 4.84
N ASN A 1132 -18.12 24.62 4.68
CA ASN A 1132 -18.74 24.26 3.41
C ASN A 1132 -19.78 25.30 2.98
N ASN A 1133 -20.61 25.81 3.90
CA ASN A 1133 -21.61 26.82 3.58
C ASN A 1133 -20.98 28.18 3.25
N LEU A 1134 -19.86 28.55 3.89
CA LEU A 1134 -19.10 29.77 3.59
C LEU A 1134 -18.50 29.73 2.18
N THR A 1135 -17.93 28.59 1.78
CA THR A 1135 -17.18 28.47 0.53
C THR A 1135 -18.04 28.07 -0.67
N ALA A 1136 -19.15 27.36 -0.47
CA ALA A 1136 -19.96 26.77 -1.55
C ALA A 1136 -20.37 27.79 -2.63
N GLY A 1137 -20.93 28.94 -2.25
CA GLY A 1137 -21.40 29.94 -3.22
C GLY A 1137 -20.26 30.58 -4.03
N HIS A 1138 -19.10 30.80 -3.40
CA HIS A 1138 -17.92 31.34 -4.09
C HIS A 1138 -17.33 30.31 -5.06
N LEU A 1139 -17.19 29.06 -4.61
CA LEU A 1139 -16.68 27.96 -5.42
C LEU A 1139 -17.60 27.63 -6.60
N GLU A 1140 -18.91 27.74 -6.43
CA GLU A 1140 -19.89 27.56 -7.52
C GLU A 1140 -19.66 28.61 -8.63
N LYS A 1141 -19.57 29.89 -8.25
CA LYS A 1141 -19.29 30.98 -9.19
C LYS A 1141 -17.95 30.80 -9.92
N LEU A 1142 -16.88 30.46 -9.20
CA LEU A 1142 -15.56 30.21 -9.81
C LEU A 1142 -15.58 29.00 -10.76
N ASN A 1143 -16.31 27.95 -10.42
CA ASN A 1143 -16.47 26.78 -11.29
C ASN A 1143 -17.30 27.08 -12.54
N GLU A 1144 -18.32 27.94 -12.44
CA GLU A 1144 -19.08 28.44 -13.59
C GLU A 1144 -18.19 29.27 -14.52
N GLU A 1145 -17.42 30.22 -13.96
CA GLU A 1145 -16.45 31.02 -14.70
C GLU A 1145 -15.42 30.11 -15.40
N LYS A 1146 -14.83 29.14 -14.69
CA LYS A 1146 -13.93 28.14 -15.26
C LYS A 1146 -14.57 27.35 -16.40
N LYS A 1147 -15.82 26.88 -16.24
CA LYS A 1147 -16.55 26.18 -17.30
C LYS A 1147 -16.80 27.07 -18.52
N SER A 1148 -17.18 28.33 -18.31
CA SER A 1148 -17.41 29.29 -19.40
C SER A 1148 -16.15 29.53 -20.23
N VAL A 1149 -15.00 29.75 -19.58
CA VAL A 1149 -13.70 29.95 -20.25
C VAL A 1149 -13.26 28.67 -20.95
N TRP A 1150 -13.49 27.51 -20.35
CA TRP A 1150 -13.21 26.22 -20.97
C TRP A 1150 -14.03 25.99 -22.25
N THR A 1151 -15.31 26.37 -22.25
CA THR A 1151 -16.17 26.30 -23.45
C THR A 1151 -15.62 27.22 -24.55
N LEU A 1152 -15.18 28.44 -24.22
CA LEU A 1152 -14.55 29.36 -25.18
C LEU A 1152 -13.27 28.77 -25.80
N ILE A 1153 -12.43 28.12 -24.98
CA ILE A 1153 -11.23 27.40 -25.44
C ILE A 1153 -11.60 26.28 -26.42
N GLN A 1154 -12.65 25.50 -26.13
CA GLN A 1154 -13.11 24.44 -27.02
C GLN A 1154 -13.66 24.99 -28.34
N THR A 1155 -14.41 26.09 -28.28
CA THR A 1155 -14.96 26.75 -29.47
C THR A 1155 -13.86 27.31 -30.37
N GLU A 1156 -12.83 27.94 -29.83
CA GLU A 1156 -11.70 28.43 -30.65
C GLU A 1156 -10.81 27.30 -31.17
N LYS A 1157 -10.55 26.24 -30.39
CA LYS A 1157 -9.85 25.05 -30.90
C LYS A 1157 -10.57 24.43 -32.11
N ARG A 1158 -11.90 24.51 -32.17
CA ARG A 1158 -12.70 24.06 -33.33
C ARG A 1158 -12.63 25.00 -34.53
N LYS A 1159 -12.32 26.29 -34.34
CA LYS A 1159 -12.21 27.30 -35.42
C LYS A 1159 -10.84 27.35 -36.09
N GLY A 1160 -9.84 26.62 -35.59
CA GLY A 1160 -8.54 26.44 -36.23
C GLY A 1160 -7.62 27.67 -36.25
N LEU A 1161 -7.94 28.73 -35.51
CA LEU A 1161 -7.12 29.94 -35.39
C LEU A 1161 -6.17 29.84 -34.18
N ASN A 1162 -4.88 29.67 -34.44
CA ASN A 1162 -3.84 29.84 -33.42
C ASN A 1162 -3.66 31.33 -33.11
N SER A 1163 -4.23 31.80 -32.01
CA SER A 1163 -4.09 33.20 -31.55
C SER A 1163 -3.59 33.28 -30.11
N ASN A 1164 -2.90 34.38 -29.79
CA ASN A 1164 -2.44 34.72 -28.43
C ASN A 1164 -3.57 34.66 -27.37
N ASN A 1165 -4.83 34.75 -27.79
CA ASN A 1165 -6.01 34.62 -26.93
C ASN A 1165 -6.14 33.23 -26.29
N LEU A 1166 -5.71 32.15 -26.98
CA LEU A 1166 -5.75 30.80 -26.43
C LEU A 1166 -4.85 30.65 -25.20
N LYS A 1167 -3.63 31.22 -25.27
CA LYS A 1167 -2.68 31.24 -24.15
C LYS A 1167 -3.20 32.14 -23.02
N GLY A 1168 -3.84 33.27 -23.36
CA GLY A 1168 -4.52 34.14 -22.40
C GLY A 1168 -5.61 33.42 -21.60
N TRP A 1169 -6.49 32.67 -22.27
CA TRP A 1169 -7.54 31.90 -21.60
C TRP A 1169 -7.01 30.68 -20.84
N GLN A 1170 -5.94 30.03 -21.30
CA GLN A 1170 -5.27 28.97 -20.52
C GLN A 1170 -4.71 29.52 -19.21
N ASN A 1171 -4.02 30.65 -19.24
CA ASN A 1171 -3.54 31.33 -18.03
C ASN A 1171 -4.71 31.74 -17.12
N GLN A 1172 -5.84 32.17 -17.70
CA GLN A 1172 -7.03 32.52 -16.93
C GLN A 1172 -7.66 31.29 -16.24
N VAL A 1173 -7.71 30.13 -16.91
CA VAL A 1173 -8.17 28.87 -16.29
C VAL A 1173 -7.23 28.44 -15.16
N GLU A 1174 -5.93 28.63 -15.31
CA GLU A 1174 -4.95 28.32 -14.28
C GLU A 1174 -5.09 29.27 -13.08
N ALA A 1175 -5.26 30.57 -13.32
CA ALA A 1175 -5.54 31.56 -12.28
C ALA A 1175 -6.82 31.24 -11.49
N ILE A 1176 -7.92 30.91 -12.19
CA ILE A 1176 -9.18 30.49 -11.53
C ILE A 1176 -8.98 29.17 -10.76
N SER A 1177 -8.12 28.26 -11.24
CA SER A 1177 -7.85 27.00 -10.54
C SER A 1177 -7.05 27.22 -9.25
N ILE A 1178 -6.10 28.16 -9.26
CA ILE A 1178 -5.39 28.61 -8.04
C ILE A 1178 -6.38 29.25 -7.08
N GLU A 1179 -7.25 30.15 -7.55
CA GLU A 1179 -8.25 30.80 -6.71
C GLU A 1179 -9.26 29.81 -6.10
N ILE A 1180 -9.69 28.79 -6.86
CA ILE A 1180 -10.52 27.69 -6.33
C ILE A 1180 -9.77 26.96 -5.21
N SER A 1181 -8.48 26.64 -5.42
CA SER A 1181 -7.66 26.00 -4.40
C SER A 1181 -7.57 26.87 -3.15
N ASP A 1182 -7.30 28.16 -3.28
CA ASP A 1182 -7.15 29.09 -2.16
C ASP A 1182 -8.46 29.27 -1.38
N CYS A 1183 -9.60 29.26 -2.09
CA CYS A 1183 -10.92 29.40 -1.48
C CYS A 1183 -11.49 28.10 -0.88
N THR A 1184 -10.88 26.93 -1.13
CA THR A 1184 -11.39 25.64 -0.64
C THR A 1184 -11.00 25.44 0.83
N LEU A 1185 -11.95 25.56 1.75
CA LEU A 1185 -11.73 25.40 3.19
C LEU A 1185 -12.54 24.22 3.73
N GLY A 1186 -11.88 23.35 4.46
CA GLY A 1186 -12.43 22.19 5.15
C GLY A 1186 -11.74 21.98 6.49
N ILE A 1187 -12.25 21.02 7.26
CA ILE A 1187 -11.69 20.70 8.59
C ILE A 1187 -10.29 20.12 8.43
N GLU A 1188 -10.02 19.40 7.35
CA GLU A 1188 -8.73 18.74 7.10
C GLU A 1188 -7.59 19.75 6.99
N GLN A 1189 -7.85 20.96 6.47
CA GLN A 1189 -6.86 22.01 6.45
C GLN A 1189 -6.57 22.54 7.86
N LEU A 1190 -7.57 22.74 8.71
CA LEU A 1190 -7.33 23.18 10.10
C LEU A 1190 -6.54 22.13 10.90
N LEU A 1191 -6.97 20.87 10.83
CA LEU A 1191 -6.28 19.77 11.49
C LEU A 1191 -4.85 19.58 10.97
N ARG A 1192 -4.61 19.80 9.67
CA ARG A 1192 -3.27 19.76 9.11
C ARG A 1192 -2.41 20.90 9.66
N GLU A 1193 -2.97 22.10 9.82
CA GLU A 1193 -2.26 23.23 10.43
C GLU A 1193 -1.85 22.89 11.87
N ASP A 1194 -2.80 22.42 12.68
CA ASP A 1194 -2.57 22.02 14.07
C ASP A 1194 -1.49 20.94 14.16
N SER A 1195 -1.55 19.93 13.29
CA SER A 1195 -0.54 18.87 13.23
C SER A 1195 0.85 19.35 12.79
N LEU A 1196 0.95 20.51 12.12
CA LEU A 1196 2.22 21.13 11.75
C LEU A 1196 2.78 22.01 12.87
N TYR A 1197 2.00 22.35 13.90
CA TYR A 1197 2.49 23.00 15.12
C TYR A 1197 3.03 21.99 16.13
N LEU A 1198 2.46 20.78 16.16
CA LEU A 1198 2.98 19.61 16.87
C LEU A 1198 4.23 19.05 16.17
#